data_AF-A0AA40DK79-F1
#
_entry.id   AF-A0AA40DK79-F1
#
_cell.length_a   1.000
_cell.length_b   1.000
_cell.length_c   1.000
_cell.angle_alpha   90.00
_cell.angle_beta   90.00
_cell.angle_gamma   90.00
#
_symmetry.space_group_name_H-M   'P 1'
#
loop_
_entity.id
_entity.type
_entity.pdbx_description
1 polymer ?
#
loop_
_entity_poly.entity_id
_entity_poly.type
_entity_poly.pdbx_seq_one_letter_code
_entity_poly.pdbx_strand_id
1 'polypeptide(L)'
;MANKMQIHKPYVLKAFSHPLDRPDGPGRHTVGDVFGQQQSSKRRKRSELCVAIDGDAVHLYDIPSSQAVTAYLVSPQSFFTCAPYSLRWRPSSTKSTLRYTYVSTQDSVSSKNEVKLFQDAVSEAGNTTSTTSSYSYRGTAPIVHISATSAKYSDSSLPGGDLPNHELVAVTADGTILGLSGETLEKKWQSSPQLLTQELPSGSKSEVQVDFVQSAQATDVIEGMFGGKNELFGVFQETIHRDGFNPDILILVTSVEGPQGTWQRYIHVVALSIGKEPRQENRQSVVPIFASPLPVKAEACKYQLDLRSGTLQELAGSVLSTYAFNSGIPRLETKLEVPSMTSFLRLSKTSILAATASSLSVYNPLYHSLQASTLIEIRDASQPQPGLSAENNDLSCELVAYLASRELAVGLRGTSLIAVQIEVPKSRSSKRRAEGLLTDAIRRGVAREQFCEKRNRAEHASSNIIADSLPGSLSNIYWVEWKSESAKADELLQTNDMSGFEELLAGVFKIQTKSRDMKPNRIHPENNFAPVTEPESVSNFLEWVWPSSRADYPQVDRRWVFYAISRVFSWNSPTSDPETSQMACRLPESNVLNYLVDAGHLSLPNIKSAFQDDIRDEEDVDSILGEQLAPILVQVDPTMELLLGYLSGTQLGPTELVSAIKLLLRSLDLLEDPSKSKLLRIKENMEQEHDGNNDDVNMELDRAEEELQITEYYLDSDSSRRARGLSVAFSKLVVCPALATVQSLRRQFKPEETICLMNVLRMELIKDGWTTRYLDRSQVDEDDVEAPPDGSIRLIADLMCRCIDSVGLGGWMAFDTMLANWGNQQDSADFFGQFQAEISVALEGILEAVRLQGALAEAVSYAKKARKAIADAGKNKVAAVQLTEELPLGLKTDSKISVERVRSGAEIVPRSRRQIGLFVSKKRRSYSVHRISEESMLSGSGPTIVQEAV
;
A
#
# COMPACT_ATOMS: atom_id res chain seq x y z
N MET A 1 5.99 6.27 -1.11
CA MET A 1 4.87 5.40 -0.70
C MET A 1 3.61 6.27 -0.68
N ALA A 2 2.50 5.82 -1.28
CA ALA A 2 1.23 6.56 -1.23
C ALA A 2 0.63 6.37 0.18
N ASN A 3 0.45 7.45 0.94
CA ASN A 3 -0.14 7.38 2.27
C ASN A 3 -1.58 6.84 2.14
N LYS A 4 -1.86 5.72 2.81
CA LYS A 4 -3.15 5.01 2.77
C LYS A 4 -4.13 5.68 3.72
N MET A 5 -5.40 5.76 3.31
CA MET A 5 -6.50 6.05 4.22
C MET A 5 -6.63 4.88 5.19
N GLN A 6 -6.82 5.15 6.48
CA GLN A 6 -6.91 4.10 7.50
C GLN A 6 -8.33 4.09 8.06
N ILE A 7 -8.90 2.90 8.16
CA ILE A 7 -10.20 2.66 8.78
C ILE A 7 -9.96 1.83 10.03
N HIS A 8 -10.32 2.38 11.19
CA HIS A 8 -10.17 1.69 12.46
C HIS A 8 -11.26 0.64 12.65
N LYS A 9 -11.01 -0.33 13.53
CA LYS A 9 -12.03 -1.33 13.89
C LYS A 9 -13.28 -0.63 14.45
N PRO A 10 -14.49 -1.00 14.00
CA PRO A 10 -15.73 -0.44 14.53
C PRO A 10 -15.88 -0.78 16.01
N TYR A 11 -16.39 0.17 16.80
CA TYR A 11 -16.69 -0.04 18.22
C TYR A 11 -18.12 0.36 18.56
N VAL A 12 -18.71 -0.27 19.57
CA VAL A 12 -20.09 0.00 20.01
C VAL A 12 -20.11 1.23 20.91
N LEU A 13 -20.88 2.25 20.52
CA LEU A 13 -21.16 3.42 21.36
C LEU A 13 -22.23 3.11 22.40
N LYS A 14 -23.33 2.46 21.98
CA LYS A 14 -24.48 2.16 22.84
C LYS A 14 -25.30 1.02 22.26
N ALA A 15 -25.75 0.09 23.11
CA ALA A 15 -26.79 -0.87 22.78
C ALA A 15 -28.17 -0.31 23.16
N PHE A 16 -29.13 -0.40 22.24
CA PHE A 16 -30.52 0.00 22.42
C PHE A 16 -31.41 -1.19 22.80
N SER A 17 -32.62 -0.87 23.28
CA SER A 17 -33.70 -1.84 23.44
C SER A 17 -34.10 -2.44 22.09
N HIS A 18 -34.61 -3.67 22.14
CA HIS A 18 -35.24 -4.30 20.98
C HIS A 18 -36.54 -3.54 20.66
N PRO A 19 -36.74 -3.14 19.39
CA PRO A 19 -37.96 -2.46 18.97
C PRO A 19 -39.12 -3.44 19.02
N LEU A 20 -40.33 -2.95 19.31
CA LEU A 20 -41.53 -3.77 19.25
C LEU A 20 -41.89 -4.10 17.81
N ASP A 21 -42.33 -5.33 17.57
CA ASP A 21 -42.71 -5.80 16.23
C ASP A 21 -43.89 -5.01 15.67
N ARG A 22 -43.80 -4.68 14.38
CA ARG A 22 -44.87 -4.04 13.62
C ARG A 22 -45.86 -5.10 13.13
N PRO A 23 -47.11 -4.71 12.86
CA PRO A 23 -48.03 -5.57 12.13
C PRO A 23 -47.51 -5.97 10.73
N ASP A 24 -46.69 -5.11 10.11
CA ASP A 24 -46.17 -5.28 8.75
C ASP A 24 -44.73 -5.85 8.69
N GLY A 25 -44.12 -6.23 9.83
CA GLY A 25 -42.75 -6.77 9.87
C GLY A 25 -42.02 -6.55 11.21
N PRO A 26 -40.71 -6.86 11.29
CA PRO A 26 -39.92 -6.62 12.51
C PRO A 26 -39.85 -5.12 12.83
N GLY A 27 -39.79 -4.79 14.12
CA GLY A 27 -39.62 -3.42 14.59
C GLY A 27 -38.32 -2.78 14.08
N ARG A 28 -38.30 -1.46 13.89
CA ARG A 28 -37.14 -0.75 13.32
C ARG A 28 -36.66 0.41 14.20
N HIS A 29 -35.35 0.63 14.24
CA HIS A 29 -34.75 1.88 14.70
C HIS A 29 -34.67 2.88 13.56
N THR A 30 -35.15 4.11 13.79
CA THR A 30 -35.00 5.21 12.83
C THR A 30 -34.14 6.30 13.44
N VAL A 31 -33.20 6.83 12.67
CA VAL A 31 -32.26 7.84 13.18
C VAL A 31 -32.36 9.10 12.35
N GLY A 32 -32.42 10.23 13.06
CA GLY A 32 -32.48 11.55 12.49
C GLY A 32 -31.41 12.49 13.03
N ASP A 33 -31.20 13.57 12.30
CA ASP A 33 -30.18 14.56 12.61
C ASP A 33 -30.68 15.63 13.60
N VAL A 34 -29.76 16.11 14.43
CA VAL A 34 -30.02 17.23 15.35
C VAL A 34 -29.38 18.51 14.81
N PHE A 35 -30.19 19.55 14.68
CA PHE A 35 -29.76 20.86 14.18
C PHE A 35 -29.70 21.90 15.29
N GLY A 36 -28.71 22.77 15.25
CA GLY A 36 -28.59 23.94 16.12
C GLY A 36 -28.81 25.23 15.33
N GLN A 37 -29.54 26.18 15.91
CA GLN A 37 -29.76 27.50 15.34
C GLN A 37 -29.75 28.57 16.45
N GLN A 38 -29.10 29.70 16.19
CA GLN A 38 -29.12 30.89 17.05
C GLN A 38 -29.94 31.99 16.37
N GLN A 39 -30.53 32.91 17.14
CA GLN A 39 -31.36 34.02 16.66
C GLN A 39 -30.74 34.89 15.55
N SER A 40 -29.44 34.73 15.23
CA SER A 40 -28.80 35.36 14.06
C SER A 40 -27.86 34.51 13.21
N SER A 41 -27.87 33.19 13.39
CA SER A 41 -26.96 32.30 12.67
C SER A 41 -27.68 31.26 11.81
N LYS A 42 -27.01 30.84 10.74
CA LYS A 42 -27.46 29.74 9.88
C LYS A 42 -27.57 28.45 10.69
N ARG A 43 -28.60 27.66 10.38
CA ARG A 43 -28.78 26.33 10.97
C ARG A 43 -27.57 25.43 10.65
N ARG A 44 -27.07 24.71 11.64
CA ARG A 44 -25.94 23.79 11.50
C ARG A 44 -26.23 22.44 12.14
N LYS A 45 -25.86 21.35 11.47
CA LYS A 45 -25.90 19.99 12.02
C LYS A 45 -24.96 19.89 13.24
N ARG A 46 -25.42 19.30 14.34
CA ARG A 46 -24.62 19.06 15.56
C ARG A 46 -24.03 17.64 15.56
N SER A 47 -23.15 17.38 16.52
CA SER A 47 -22.63 16.03 16.82
C SER A 47 -23.60 15.19 17.67
N GLU A 48 -24.90 15.48 17.59
CA GLU A 48 -25.97 14.82 18.33
C GLU A 48 -26.86 14.07 17.31
N LEU A 49 -27.38 12.90 17.68
CA LEU A 49 -28.33 12.11 16.89
C LEU A 49 -29.62 11.88 17.66
N CYS A 50 -30.72 11.79 16.94
CA CYS A 50 -32.02 11.46 17.50
C CYS A 50 -32.41 10.06 17.02
N VAL A 51 -32.47 9.09 17.93
CA VAL A 51 -32.78 7.68 17.66
C VAL A 51 -34.17 7.40 18.17
N ALA A 52 -35.08 7.02 17.28
CA ALA A 52 -36.43 6.61 17.60
C ALA A 52 -36.56 5.08 17.53
N ILE A 53 -37.08 4.49 18.60
CA ILE A 53 -37.23 3.05 18.78
C ILE A 53 -38.72 2.73 18.82
N ASP A 54 -39.20 1.98 17.83
CA ASP A 54 -40.60 1.58 17.73
C ASP A 54 -41.15 1.00 19.05
N GLY A 55 -42.25 1.59 19.53
CA GLY A 55 -42.94 1.13 20.73
C GLY A 55 -42.24 1.43 22.07
N ASP A 56 -41.14 2.18 22.09
CA ASP A 56 -40.40 2.52 23.31
C ASP A 56 -40.27 4.04 23.47
N ALA A 57 -39.25 4.64 22.85
CA ALA A 57 -38.91 6.03 23.08
C ALA A 57 -38.11 6.65 21.92
N VAL A 58 -38.06 7.99 21.94
CA VAL A 58 -37.12 8.78 21.15
C VAL A 58 -36.02 9.32 22.04
N HIS A 59 -34.79 8.92 21.75
CA HIS A 59 -33.61 9.30 22.49
C HIS A 59 -32.75 10.28 21.71
N LEU A 60 -32.23 11.29 22.40
CA LEU A 60 -31.21 12.20 21.88
C LEU A 60 -29.86 11.76 22.45
N TYR A 61 -28.91 11.44 21.59
CA TYR A 61 -27.56 11.00 21.98
C TYR A 61 -26.52 12.00 21.51
N ASP A 62 -25.59 12.33 22.39
CA ASP A 62 -24.39 13.07 22.01
C ASP A 62 -23.27 12.08 21.69
N ILE A 63 -22.82 12.07 20.44
CA ILE A 63 -21.88 11.07 19.93
C ILE A 63 -20.51 11.15 20.66
N PRO A 64 -19.90 12.33 20.85
CA PRO A 64 -18.59 12.44 21.50
C PRO A 64 -18.58 12.00 22.96
N SER A 65 -19.66 12.25 23.71
CA SER A 65 -19.77 11.83 25.11
C SER A 65 -20.34 10.42 25.26
N SER A 66 -20.91 9.82 24.19
CA SER A 66 -21.62 8.54 24.22
C SER A 66 -22.76 8.50 25.26
N GLN A 67 -23.32 9.66 25.61
CA GLN A 67 -24.37 9.81 26.62
C GLN A 67 -25.71 10.20 26.00
N ALA A 68 -26.79 9.68 26.59
CA ALA A 68 -28.14 10.14 26.29
C ALA A 68 -28.36 11.52 26.93
N VAL A 69 -28.79 12.48 26.13
CA VAL A 69 -29.11 13.84 26.56
C VAL A 69 -30.52 13.89 27.14
N THR A 70 -31.51 13.43 26.38
CA THR A 70 -32.93 13.37 26.80
C THR A 70 -33.62 12.19 26.11
N ALA A 71 -34.69 11.68 26.73
CA ALA A 71 -35.50 10.58 26.21
C ALA A 71 -36.99 10.93 26.34
N TYR A 72 -37.75 10.69 25.28
CA TYR A 72 -39.21 10.93 25.25
C TYR A 72 -39.92 9.59 25.03
N LEU A 73 -40.71 9.18 26.02
CA LEU A 73 -41.48 7.94 25.94
C LEU A 73 -42.65 8.08 24.97
N VAL A 74 -42.94 7.02 24.23
CA VAL A 74 -44.09 6.94 23.32
C VAL A 74 -44.93 5.72 23.67
N SER A 75 -46.17 5.66 23.21
CA SER A 75 -47.05 4.51 23.47
C SER A 75 -46.46 3.24 22.84
N PRO A 76 -46.51 2.09 23.53
CA PRO A 76 -46.09 0.80 22.98
C PRO A 76 -46.80 0.39 21.69
N GLN A 77 -47.98 0.95 21.42
CA GLN A 77 -48.78 0.66 20.22
C GLN A 77 -48.42 1.54 19.01
N SER A 78 -47.49 2.48 19.18
CA SER A 78 -47.13 3.46 18.16
C SER A 78 -45.75 3.22 17.55
N PHE A 79 -45.69 3.31 16.22
CA PHE A 79 -44.50 3.02 15.40
C PHE A 79 -44.08 4.26 14.62
N PHE A 80 -42.77 4.46 14.42
CA PHE A 80 -42.26 5.66 13.76
C PHE A 80 -42.31 5.52 12.23
N THR A 81 -42.94 6.47 11.55
CA THR A 81 -43.08 6.42 10.07
C THR A 81 -41.90 7.04 9.34
N CYS A 82 -41.17 7.98 9.97
CA CYS A 82 -39.99 8.62 9.41
C CYS A 82 -38.91 8.90 10.48
N ALA A 83 -37.71 9.27 10.03
CA ALA A 83 -36.65 9.73 10.92
C ALA A 83 -37.11 10.96 11.74
N PRO A 84 -36.80 11.02 13.05
CA PRO A 84 -37.15 12.16 13.89
C PRO A 84 -36.35 13.41 13.52
N TYR A 85 -36.87 14.59 13.81
CA TYR A 85 -36.19 15.87 13.54
C TYR A 85 -36.08 16.68 14.82
N SER A 86 -34.87 17.09 15.23
CA SER A 86 -34.67 17.91 16.43
C SER A 86 -33.97 19.23 16.12
N LEU A 87 -34.52 20.32 16.65
CA LEU A 87 -34.00 21.68 16.53
C LEU A 87 -33.70 22.26 17.91
N ARG A 88 -32.42 22.56 18.14
CA ARG A 88 -31.95 23.30 19.32
C ARG A 88 -31.84 24.78 18.97
N TRP A 89 -32.72 25.58 19.56
CA TRP A 89 -32.76 27.03 19.42
C TRP A 89 -32.09 27.73 20.61
N ARG A 90 -31.29 28.76 20.32
CA ARG A 90 -30.76 29.68 21.32
C ARG A 90 -31.18 31.12 20.99
N PRO A 91 -32.04 31.74 21.79
CA PRO A 91 -32.33 33.17 21.71
C PRO A 91 -31.05 33.99 21.91
N SER A 92 -30.96 35.18 21.32
CA SER A 92 -29.90 36.15 21.58
C SER A 92 -30.13 36.95 22.87
N SER A 93 -31.38 37.11 23.30
CA SER A 93 -31.72 37.92 24.48
C SER A 93 -31.55 37.19 25.82
N THR A 94 -31.61 35.86 25.84
CA THR A 94 -31.57 35.04 27.07
C THR A 94 -30.59 33.88 26.92
N LYS A 95 -29.94 33.42 28.01
CA LYS A 95 -29.08 32.22 27.95
C LYS A 95 -29.88 30.91 27.98
N SER A 96 -31.21 30.98 27.90
CA SER A 96 -32.06 29.79 27.84
C SER A 96 -31.84 29.05 26.52
N THR A 97 -31.99 27.73 26.55
CA THR A 97 -31.95 26.89 25.35
C THR A 97 -33.30 26.21 25.19
N LEU A 98 -33.94 26.41 24.05
CA LEU A 98 -35.16 25.70 23.68
C LEU A 98 -34.79 24.55 22.74
N ARG A 99 -35.41 23.39 22.91
CA ARG A 99 -35.26 22.24 22.00
C ARG A 99 -36.63 21.77 21.58
N TYR A 100 -36.83 21.65 20.26
CA TYR A 100 -38.04 21.14 19.65
C TYR A 100 -37.71 19.81 18.97
N THR A 101 -38.31 18.71 19.41
CA THR A 101 -38.13 17.39 18.81
C THR A 101 -39.45 16.93 18.22
N TYR A 102 -39.48 16.73 16.91
CA TYR A 102 -40.65 16.33 16.14
C TYR A 102 -40.53 14.89 15.73
N VAL A 103 -41.62 14.15 15.89
CA VAL A 103 -41.70 12.74 15.54
C VAL A 103 -43.01 12.47 14.82
N SER A 104 -42.98 11.55 13.87
CA SER A 104 -44.19 11.03 13.22
C SER A 104 -44.43 9.61 13.67
N THR A 105 -45.62 9.34 14.19
CA THR A 105 -46.02 8.03 14.70
C THR A 105 -47.30 7.56 14.04
N GLN A 106 -47.40 6.26 13.77
CA GLN A 106 -48.61 5.59 13.34
C GLN A 106 -49.02 4.59 14.41
N ASP A 107 -50.28 4.63 14.82
CA ASP A 107 -50.83 3.68 15.78
C ASP A 107 -51.27 2.39 15.07
N SER A 108 -50.84 1.23 15.57
CA SER A 108 -51.19 -0.09 14.99
C SER A 108 -52.69 -0.36 14.99
N VAL A 109 -53.39 0.01 16.06
CA VAL A 109 -54.80 -0.37 16.23
C VAL A 109 -55.72 0.53 15.43
N SER A 110 -55.45 1.84 15.45
CA SER A 110 -56.31 2.83 14.82
C SER A 110 -55.84 3.28 13.43
N SER A 111 -54.64 2.86 13.00
CA SER A 111 -53.96 3.32 11.76
C SER A 111 -53.92 4.85 11.64
N LYS A 112 -54.01 5.57 12.77
CA LYS A 112 -53.98 7.02 12.81
C LYS A 112 -52.54 7.49 12.74
N ASN A 113 -52.28 8.40 11.80
CA ASN A 113 -51.01 9.09 11.67
C ASN A 113 -51.01 10.32 12.57
N GLU A 114 -50.02 10.45 13.45
CA GLU A 114 -49.89 11.57 14.38
C GLU A 114 -48.48 12.16 14.36
N VAL A 115 -48.40 13.49 14.41
CA VAL A 115 -47.14 14.21 14.62
C VAL A 115 -47.10 14.67 16.07
N LYS A 116 -46.03 14.34 16.80
CA LYS A 116 -45.82 14.78 18.18
C LYS A 116 -44.63 15.73 18.26
N LEU A 117 -44.76 16.78 19.06
CA LEU A 117 -43.72 17.74 19.41
C LEU A 117 -43.40 17.60 20.89
N PHE A 118 -42.13 17.37 21.20
CA PHE A 118 -41.57 17.50 22.53
C PHE A 118 -40.75 18.79 22.59
N GLN A 119 -41.13 19.70 23.48
CA GLN A 119 -40.46 20.98 23.68
C GLN A 119 -39.80 21.00 25.06
N ASP A 120 -38.47 21.09 25.09
CA ASP A 120 -37.69 21.25 26.30
C ASP A 120 -37.15 22.67 26.40
N ALA A 121 -37.44 23.35 27.51
CA ALA A 121 -36.86 24.65 27.83
C ALA A 121 -35.88 24.51 29.01
N VAL A 122 -34.59 24.74 28.73
CA VAL A 122 -33.53 24.76 29.74
C VAL A 122 -33.35 26.20 30.21
N SER A 123 -33.72 26.47 31.45
CA SER A 123 -33.56 27.78 32.11
C SER A 123 -32.10 28.07 32.49
N GLU A 124 -31.77 29.34 32.78
CA GLU A 124 -30.42 29.73 33.21
C GLU A 124 -29.97 29.05 34.51
N ALA A 125 -30.91 28.61 35.35
CA ALA A 125 -30.67 27.86 36.58
C ALA A 125 -30.42 26.35 36.34
N GLY A 126 -30.45 25.88 35.08
CA GLY A 126 -30.24 24.47 34.72
C GLY A 126 -31.49 23.59 34.81
N ASN A 127 -32.62 24.13 35.26
CA ASN A 127 -33.89 23.39 35.30
C ASN A 127 -34.46 23.25 33.88
N THR A 128 -34.91 22.04 33.55
CA THR A 128 -35.52 21.70 32.25
C THR A 128 -37.02 21.49 32.44
N THR A 129 -37.84 22.23 31.70
CA THR A 129 -39.29 22.01 31.61
C THR A 129 -39.65 21.43 30.26
N SER A 130 -40.37 20.31 30.24
CA SER A 130 -40.76 19.59 29.02
C SER A 130 -42.28 19.67 28.81
N THR A 131 -42.71 20.07 27.61
CA THR A 131 -44.11 20.07 27.18
C THR A 131 -44.28 19.20 25.93
N THR A 132 -45.42 18.54 25.81
CA THR A 132 -45.74 17.65 24.68
C THR A 132 -47.02 18.10 24.00
N SER A 133 -46.99 18.26 22.68
CA SER A 133 -48.15 18.56 21.83
C SER A 133 -48.30 17.50 20.75
N SER A 134 -49.52 17.18 20.34
CA SER A 134 -49.79 16.21 19.27
C SER A 134 -50.80 16.74 18.25
N TYR A 135 -50.60 16.35 16.99
CA TYR A 135 -51.47 16.66 15.86
C TYR A 135 -51.81 15.38 15.11
N SER A 136 -53.08 15.00 15.08
CA SER A 136 -53.54 13.82 14.33
C SER A 136 -53.87 14.20 12.88
N TYR A 137 -53.15 13.59 11.94
CA TYR A 137 -53.35 13.74 10.50
C TYR A 137 -54.53 12.88 10.04
N ARG A 138 -55.40 13.46 9.20
CA ARG A 138 -56.64 12.80 8.72
C ARG A 138 -56.47 11.99 7.43
N GLY A 139 -55.28 11.99 6.82
CA GLY A 139 -55.02 11.22 5.61
C GLY A 139 -54.53 9.80 5.89
N THR A 140 -54.73 8.92 4.91
CA THR A 140 -54.39 7.49 5.00
C THR A 140 -52.91 7.21 4.79
N ALA A 141 -52.22 8.01 3.96
CA ALA A 141 -50.81 7.84 3.67
C ALA A 141 -49.92 8.24 4.88
N PRO A 142 -48.91 7.44 5.25
CA PRO A 142 -47.99 7.76 6.34
C PRO A 142 -47.06 8.92 5.95
N ILE A 143 -46.54 9.62 6.97
CA ILE A 143 -45.56 10.70 6.79
C ILE A 143 -44.17 10.08 6.61
N VAL A 144 -43.50 10.42 5.50
CA VAL A 144 -42.18 9.88 5.14
C VAL A 144 -41.03 10.82 5.50
N HIS A 145 -41.32 12.12 5.70
CA HIS A 145 -40.30 13.11 6.05
C HIS A 145 -40.87 14.26 6.87
N ILE A 146 -40.09 14.74 7.84
CA ILE A 146 -40.36 15.94 8.63
C ILE A 146 -39.11 16.82 8.65
N SER A 147 -39.29 18.12 8.43
CA SER A 147 -38.23 19.12 8.62
C SER A 147 -38.80 20.47 9.06
N ALA A 148 -38.00 21.30 9.73
CA ALA A 148 -38.40 22.66 10.05
C ALA A 148 -37.92 23.65 8.97
N THR A 149 -38.67 24.70 8.69
CA THR A 149 -38.23 25.85 7.88
C THR A 149 -37.27 26.72 8.65
N SER A 150 -36.52 27.58 7.96
CA SER A 150 -35.61 28.51 8.63
C SER A 150 -36.41 29.59 9.35
N ALA A 151 -36.18 29.77 10.65
CA ALA A 151 -36.85 30.81 11.44
C ALA A 151 -36.62 32.20 10.81
N LYS A 152 -37.71 32.90 10.48
CA LYS A 152 -37.67 34.24 9.88
C LYS A 152 -37.87 35.31 10.94
N TYR A 153 -37.20 36.45 10.76
CA TYR A 153 -37.39 37.63 11.61
C TYR A 153 -38.70 38.33 11.24
N SER A 154 -39.59 38.49 12.21
CA SER A 154 -40.64 39.51 12.13
C SER A 154 -40.07 40.82 12.69
N ASP A 155 -40.05 41.88 11.90
CA ASP A 155 -39.66 43.26 12.31
C ASP A 155 -40.62 43.90 13.32
N SER A 156 -41.51 43.13 13.96
CA SER A 156 -42.44 43.68 14.95
C SER A 156 -41.76 43.84 16.31
N SER A 157 -41.48 45.08 16.68
CA SER A 157 -41.07 45.55 18.01
C SER A 157 -42.17 45.37 19.08
N LEU A 158 -42.72 44.17 19.19
CA LEU A 158 -43.68 43.79 20.23
C LEU A 158 -42.94 42.96 21.30
N PRO A 159 -43.19 43.19 22.60
CA PRO A 159 -42.62 42.39 23.67
C PRO A 159 -43.19 40.96 23.58
N GLY A 160 -42.36 40.02 23.11
CA GLY A 160 -42.75 38.65 22.74
C GLY A 160 -42.03 38.10 21.49
N GLY A 161 -41.30 38.94 20.75
CA GLY A 161 -40.62 38.58 19.50
C GLY A 161 -39.35 37.70 19.59
N ASP A 162 -39.06 37.07 20.73
CA ASP A 162 -37.87 36.23 20.92
C ASP A 162 -38.08 34.73 20.61
N LEU A 163 -39.32 34.33 20.31
CA LEU A 163 -39.63 32.95 19.94
C LEU A 163 -39.41 32.69 18.44
N PRO A 164 -38.90 31.51 18.06
CA PRO A 164 -38.63 31.19 16.67
C PRO A 164 -39.94 31.00 15.89
N ASN A 165 -40.22 31.89 14.93
CA ASN A 165 -41.29 31.69 13.96
C ASN A 165 -40.80 30.79 12.81
N HIS A 166 -40.67 29.48 13.10
CA HIS A 166 -40.46 28.45 12.09
C HIS A 166 -41.73 27.62 11.89
N GLU A 167 -41.85 27.06 10.70
CA GLU A 167 -42.92 26.13 10.33
C GLU A 167 -42.35 24.72 10.25
N LEU A 168 -43.12 23.73 10.67
CA LEU A 168 -42.81 22.33 10.48
C LEU A 168 -43.42 21.89 9.15
N VAL A 169 -42.62 21.27 8.30
CA VAL A 169 -43.05 20.74 7.01
C VAL A 169 -43.01 19.22 7.09
N ALA A 170 -44.16 18.60 6.86
CA ALA A 170 -44.32 17.16 6.79
C ALA A 170 -44.72 16.75 5.37
N VAL A 171 -44.09 15.70 4.84
CA VAL A 171 -44.38 15.13 3.53
C VAL A 171 -44.86 13.70 3.70
N THR A 172 -45.99 13.36 3.09
CA THR A 172 -46.59 12.02 3.14
C THR A 172 -46.20 11.18 1.92
N ALA A 173 -46.36 9.86 2.03
CA ALA A 173 -45.97 8.90 1.00
C ALA A 173 -46.65 9.13 -0.36
N ASP A 174 -47.88 9.67 -0.35
CA ASP A 174 -48.67 10.02 -1.54
C ASP A 174 -48.27 11.36 -2.20
N GLY A 175 -47.33 12.10 -1.61
CA GLY A 175 -46.88 13.40 -2.12
C GLY A 175 -47.63 14.62 -1.58
N THR A 176 -48.53 14.44 -0.59
CA THR A 176 -49.15 15.58 0.11
C THR A 176 -48.11 16.29 0.99
N ILE A 177 -48.07 17.64 0.93
CA ILE A 177 -47.14 18.46 1.73
C ILE A 177 -47.95 19.29 2.72
N LEU A 178 -47.60 19.20 4.01
CA LEU A 178 -48.30 19.84 5.13
C LEU A 178 -47.39 20.86 5.80
N GLY A 179 -47.90 22.06 6.04
CA GLY A 179 -47.25 23.08 6.87
C GLY A 179 -47.96 23.23 8.20
N LEU A 180 -47.25 22.93 9.29
CA LEU A 180 -47.70 23.09 10.67
C LEU A 180 -46.91 24.21 11.36
N SER A 181 -47.50 24.84 12.38
CA SER A 181 -46.78 25.76 13.27
C SER A 181 -45.70 25.00 14.04
N GLY A 182 -44.46 25.52 14.07
CA GLY A 182 -43.35 24.88 14.76
C GLY A 182 -43.55 24.75 16.26
N GLU A 183 -44.31 25.66 16.88
CA GLU A 183 -44.52 25.67 18.34
C GLU A 183 -45.83 24.99 18.76
N THR A 184 -46.94 25.29 18.07
CA THR A 184 -48.27 24.81 18.46
C THR A 184 -48.73 23.57 17.70
N LEU A 185 -48.02 23.16 16.65
CA LEU A 185 -48.44 22.12 15.68
C LEU A 185 -49.79 22.40 14.99
N GLU A 186 -50.29 23.63 15.02
CA GLU A 186 -51.51 24.01 14.30
C GLU A 186 -51.28 24.00 12.79
N LYS A 187 -52.23 23.45 12.04
CA LYS A 187 -52.15 23.38 10.57
C LYS A 187 -52.30 24.77 9.95
N LYS A 188 -51.27 25.22 9.24
CA LYS A 188 -51.27 26.49 8.50
C LYS A 188 -51.72 26.31 7.05
N TRP A 189 -51.22 25.28 6.36
CA TRP A 189 -51.53 25.04 4.95
C TRP A 189 -51.34 23.56 4.57
N GLN A 190 -51.91 23.15 3.43
CA GLN A 190 -51.74 21.82 2.84
C GLN A 190 -51.72 21.94 1.31
N SER A 191 -50.77 21.26 0.67
CA SER A 191 -50.69 21.13 -0.78
C SER A 191 -51.19 19.75 -1.22
N SER A 192 -51.93 19.70 -2.34
CA SER A 192 -52.34 18.44 -2.95
C SER A 192 -51.17 17.75 -3.68
N PRO A 193 -51.21 16.41 -3.83
CA PRO A 193 -50.15 15.66 -4.53
C PRO A 193 -50.14 15.91 -6.04
N GLN A 194 -51.23 16.46 -6.59
CA GLN A 194 -51.34 16.86 -8.00
C GLN A 194 -50.30 17.91 -8.41
N LEU A 195 -49.77 18.68 -7.45
CA LEU A 195 -48.71 19.64 -7.69
C LEU A 195 -47.45 18.99 -8.28
N LEU A 196 -47.16 17.75 -7.86
CA LEU A 196 -45.97 17.03 -8.29
C LEU A 196 -46.16 16.39 -9.68
N THR A 197 -47.40 16.19 -10.14
CA THR A 197 -47.69 15.55 -11.42
C THR A 197 -48.06 16.54 -12.53
N GLN A 198 -48.34 17.81 -12.20
CA GLN A 198 -48.76 18.83 -13.15
C GLN A 198 -47.75 19.08 -14.29
N GLU A 199 -46.45 18.99 -13.99
CA GLU A 199 -45.36 19.26 -14.94
C GLU A 199 -44.85 17.99 -15.67
N LEU A 200 -45.46 16.82 -15.41
CA LEU A 200 -45.02 15.56 -16.00
C LEU A 200 -45.72 15.28 -17.34
N PRO A 201 -45.02 14.67 -18.32
CA PRO A 201 -45.58 14.37 -19.64
C PRO A 201 -46.70 13.30 -19.65
N SER A 202 -46.94 12.59 -18.54
CA SER A 202 -47.95 11.53 -18.42
C SER A 202 -49.27 12.06 -17.84
N GLY A 203 -50.24 12.37 -18.70
CA GLY A 203 -51.51 13.03 -18.35
C GLY A 203 -52.61 12.17 -17.70
N SER A 204 -52.31 11.31 -16.73
CA SER A 204 -53.35 10.57 -15.98
C SER A 204 -53.11 10.64 -14.46
N LYS A 205 -54.15 10.36 -13.67
CA LYS A 205 -54.12 10.23 -12.21
C LYS A 205 -53.24 9.04 -11.78
N SER A 206 -51.94 9.10 -12.06
CA SER A 206 -50.99 8.09 -11.62
C SER A 206 -50.73 8.27 -10.13
N GLU A 207 -50.70 7.14 -9.41
CA GLU A 207 -50.33 7.12 -8.00
C GLU A 207 -48.86 7.52 -7.87
N VAL A 208 -48.58 8.46 -6.96
CA VAL A 208 -47.25 9.00 -6.71
C VAL A 208 -46.76 8.42 -5.41
N GLN A 209 -45.56 7.84 -5.43
CA GLN A 209 -44.87 7.41 -4.23
C GLN A 209 -43.64 8.28 -4.00
N VAL A 210 -43.49 8.84 -2.80
CA VAL A 210 -42.31 9.63 -2.43
C VAL A 210 -41.23 8.71 -1.86
N ASP A 211 -40.08 8.66 -2.53
CA ASP A 211 -38.94 7.80 -2.15
C ASP A 211 -37.92 8.54 -1.26
N PHE A 212 -37.70 9.83 -1.51
CA PHE A 212 -36.70 10.63 -0.80
C PHE A 212 -37.11 12.11 -0.71
N VAL A 213 -36.80 12.74 0.41
CA VAL A 213 -37.04 14.18 0.63
C VAL A 213 -35.87 14.79 1.39
N GLN A 214 -35.43 15.97 0.96
CA GLN A 214 -34.44 16.78 1.67
C GLN A 214 -34.81 18.27 1.62
N SER A 215 -34.72 18.93 2.76
CA SER A 215 -34.89 20.38 2.90
C SER A 215 -33.56 21.13 2.71
N ALA A 216 -33.62 22.27 2.03
CA ALA A 216 -32.47 23.04 1.58
C ALA A 216 -32.75 24.54 1.54
N GLN A 217 -31.70 25.35 1.44
CA GLN A 217 -31.80 26.77 1.07
C GLN A 217 -31.68 26.94 -0.44
N ALA A 218 -32.40 27.91 -1.01
CA ALA A 218 -32.35 28.18 -2.44
C ALA A 218 -30.94 28.45 -2.98
N THR A 219 -30.11 29.17 -2.24
CA THR A 219 -28.72 29.43 -2.67
C THR A 219 -27.90 28.16 -2.83
N ASP A 220 -28.07 27.18 -1.95
CA ASP A 220 -27.29 25.94 -2.01
C ASP A 220 -27.77 25.05 -3.16
N VAL A 221 -29.06 25.11 -3.51
CA VAL A 221 -29.64 24.43 -4.68
C VAL A 221 -29.17 25.08 -6.00
N ILE A 222 -29.17 26.40 -6.08
CA ILE A 222 -28.73 27.16 -7.27
C ILE A 222 -27.26 26.89 -7.57
N GLU A 223 -26.38 27.03 -6.57
CA GLU A 223 -24.95 26.82 -6.73
C GLU A 223 -24.63 25.35 -7.06
N GLY A 224 -25.30 24.42 -6.39
CA GLY A 224 -25.06 22.99 -6.48
C GLY A 224 -25.65 22.30 -7.71
N MET A 225 -26.97 22.36 -7.85
CA MET A 225 -27.69 21.62 -8.89
C MET A 225 -27.77 22.38 -10.22
N PHE A 226 -27.86 23.72 -10.17
CA PHE A 226 -28.05 24.57 -11.35
C PHE A 226 -26.77 25.28 -11.80
N GLY A 227 -25.62 25.02 -11.17
CA GLY A 227 -24.33 25.60 -11.54
C GLY A 227 -24.29 27.12 -11.47
N GLY A 228 -25.05 27.72 -10.54
CA GLY A 228 -25.14 29.16 -10.34
C GLY A 228 -26.18 29.87 -11.23
N LYS A 229 -26.89 29.15 -12.11
CA LYS A 229 -27.92 29.74 -12.97
C LYS A 229 -29.22 29.96 -12.19
N ASN A 230 -29.67 31.21 -12.13
CA ASN A 230 -30.83 31.63 -11.35
C ASN A 230 -32.13 31.81 -12.18
N GLU A 231 -32.11 31.46 -13.47
CA GLU A 231 -33.21 31.76 -14.41
C GLU A 231 -34.54 31.10 -14.01
N LEU A 232 -34.50 29.87 -13.49
CA LEU A 232 -35.68 29.10 -13.09
C LEU A 232 -36.33 29.59 -11.78
N PHE A 233 -35.61 30.41 -10.99
CA PHE A 233 -36.10 30.92 -9.71
C PHE A 233 -36.72 32.32 -9.81
N GLY A 234 -36.96 32.82 -11.03
CA GLY A 234 -37.67 34.08 -11.27
C GLY A 234 -39.09 34.14 -10.68
N VAL A 235 -39.63 32.99 -10.24
CA VAL A 235 -40.95 32.87 -9.60
C VAL A 235 -41.08 33.73 -8.33
N PHE A 236 -39.97 34.00 -7.64
CA PHE A 236 -39.99 34.79 -6.41
C PHE A 236 -40.02 36.30 -6.61
N GLN A 237 -39.82 36.80 -7.84
CA GLN A 237 -39.76 38.25 -8.17
C GLN A 237 -38.63 39.05 -7.46
N GLU A 238 -37.95 38.48 -6.46
CA GLU A 238 -36.80 39.03 -5.74
C GLU A 238 -35.54 38.21 -6.04
N THR A 239 -34.37 38.86 -6.07
CA THR A 239 -33.09 38.17 -6.31
C THR A 239 -32.66 37.38 -5.08
N ILE A 240 -32.31 36.11 -5.30
CA ILE A 240 -31.89 35.20 -4.23
C ILE A 240 -30.44 35.49 -3.84
N HIS A 241 -30.20 35.77 -2.56
CA HIS A 241 -28.87 36.07 -2.02
C HIS A 241 -28.63 35.36 -0.69
N ARG A 242 -27.38 34.94 -0.43
CA ARG A 242 -26.99 34.15 0.77
C ARG A 242 -27.28 34.82 2.10
N ASP A 243 -27.28 36.15 2.14
CA ASP A 243 -27.48 36.96 3.35
C ASP A 243 -28.74 37.84 3.27
N GLY A 244 -29.56 37.65 2.23
CA GLY A 244 -30.80 38.38 1.98
C GLY A 244 -31.98 37.42 1.84
N PHE A 245 -32.76 37.59 0.77
CA PHE A 245 -33.87 36.69 0.46
C PHE A 245 -33.34 35.31 0.05
N ASN A 246 -33.54 34.31 0.92
CA ASN A 246 -33.15 32.92 0.69
C ASN A 246 -34.30 32.00 1.12
N PRO A 247 -35.21 31.63 0.20
CA PRO A 247 -36.35 30.79 0.54
C PRO A 247 -35.93 29.34 0.81
N ASP A 248 -36.70 28.67 1.67
CA ASP A 248 -36.56 27.24 1.89
C ASP A 248 -37.10 26.46 0.68
N ILE A 249 -36.35 25.43 0.29
CA ILE A 249 -36.65 24.55 -0.85
C ILE A 249 -36.74 23.11 -0.35
N LEU A 250 -37.69 22.37 -0.90
CA LEU A 250 -37.78 20.92 -0.78
C LEU A 250 -37.34 20.28 -2.09
N ILE A 251 -36.52 19.24 -1.97
CA ILE A 251 -36.15 18.36 -3.06
C ILE A 251 -36.77 17.01 -2.79
N LEU A 252 -37.55 16.52 -3.76
CA LEU A 252 -38.26 15.26 -3.65
C LEU A 252 -37.82 14.33 -4.79
N VAL A 253 -37.62 13.05 -4.48
CA VAL A 253 -37.59 12.01 -5.51
C VAL A 253 -38.90 11.26 -5.41
N THR A 254 -39.66 11.23 -6.50
CA THR A 254 -40.92 10.50 -6.59
C THR A 254 -40.81 9.38 -7.62
N SER A 255 -41.50 8.28 -7.35
CA SER A 255 -41.76 7.20 -8.28
C SER A 255 -43.21 7.31 -8.74
N VAL A 256 -43.42 7.35 -10.06
CA VAL A 256 -44.74 7.44 -10.68
C VAL A 256 -44.94 6.24 -11.59
N GLU A 257 -46.09 5.57 -11.45
CA GLU A 257 -46.41 4.43 -12.30
C GLU A 257 -46.72 4.90 -13.74
N GLY A 258 -45.94 4.39 -14.69
CA GLY A 258 -46.11 4.65 -16.12
C GLY A 258 -47.18 3.77 -16.77
N PRO A 259 -47.62 4.11 -17.99
CA PRO A 259 -48.70 3.41 -18.69
C PRO A 259 -48.40 1.93 -19.05
N GLN A 260 -47.16 1.48 -18.91
CA GLN A 260 -46.71 0.10 -19.14
C GLN A 260 -46.49 -0.70 -17.84
N GLY A 261 -46.93 -0.18 -16.67
CA GLY A 261 -46.67 -0.79 -15.36
C GLY A 261 -45.22 -0.64 -14.88
N THR A 262 -44.39 0.14 -15.59
CA THR A 262 -43.03 0.47 -15.15
C THR A 262 -43.03 1.76 -14.35
N TRP A 263 -42.45 1.72 -13.15
CA TRP A 263 -42.25 2.90 -12.32
C TRP A 263 -41.13 3.78 -12.89
N GLN A 264 -41.44 5.05 -13.12
CA GLN A 264 -40.50 6.07 -13.58
C GLN A 264 -40.22 7.04 -12.45
N ARG A 265 -38.94 7.35 -12.22
CA ARG A 265 -38.53 8.26 -11.16
C ARG A 265 -38.32 9.67 -11.65
N TYR A 266 -38.71 10.63 -10.83
CA TYR A 266 -38.54 12.06 -11.08
C TYR A 266 -37.94 12.74 -9.86
N ILE A 267 -37.01 13.67 -10.11
CA ILE A 267 -36.56 14.62 -9.09
C ILE A 267 -37.34 15.92 -9.25
N HIS A 268 -37.90 16.42 -8.16
CA HIS A 268 -38.65 17.67 -8.07
C HIS A 268 -37.92 18.66 -7.18
N VAL A 269 -37.88 19.92 -7.60
CA VAL A 269 -37.42 21.05 -6.79
C VAL A 269 -38.62 21.96 -6.57
N VAL A 270 -38.96 22.16 -5.31
CA VAL A 270 -40.19 22.83 -4.90
C VAL A 270 -39.89 23.90 -3.86
N ALA A 271 -40.39 25.10 -4.09
CA ALA A 271 -40.25 26.25 -3.21
C ALA A 271 -41.35 26.30 -2.15
N LEU A 272 -40.98 26.69 -0.93
CA LEU A 272 -41.93 27.01 0.14
C LEU A 272 -42.14 28.53 0.20
N SER A 273 -43.30 29.00 -0.26
CA SER A 273 -43.66 30.42 -0.26
C SER A 273 -44.25 30.81 1.09
N ILE A 274 -43.39 31.15 2.05
CA ILE A 274 -43.79 31.51 3.42
C ILE A 274 -43.52 33.01 3.66
N GLY A 275 -44.58 33.80 3.88
CA GLY A 275 -44.48 35.09 4.56
C GLY A 275 -44.66 36.38 3.76
N LYS A 276 -45.87 36.67 3.25
CA LYS A 276 -46.43 38.05 3.17
C LYS A 276 -47.94 37.96 3.52
N GLU A 277 -48.46 39.00 4.20
CA GLU A 277 -49.87 39.13 4.62
C GLU A 277 -50.90 38.79 3.51
N PRO A 278 -52.11 38.35 3.89
CA PRO A 278 -53.16 37.90 2.97
C PRO A 278 -53.77 39.10 2.23
N ARG A 279 -53.19 39.51 1.10
CA ARG A 279 -53.81 40.48 0.19
C ARG A 279 -54.34 39.90 -1.11
N GLN A 280 -54.21 38.59 -1.35
CA GLN A 280 -54.85 37.91 -2.49
C GLN A 280 -55.22 36.46 -2.11
N GLU A 281 -56.48 36.09 -2.32
CA GLU A 281 -57.13 34.83 -1.87
C GLU A 281 -56.65 33.56 -2.59
N ASN A 282 -55.58 33.59 -3.40
CA ASN A 282 -55.28 32.47 -4.30
C ASN A 282 -53.77 32.16 -4.52
N ARG A 283 -52.89 32.38 -3.53
CA ARG A 283 -51.48 31.95 -3.64
C ARG A 283 -51.27 30.54 -3.08
N GLN A 284 -50.72 29.65 -3.91
CA GLN A 284 -50.24 28.33 -3.51
C GLN A 284 -49.06 28.49 -2.53
N SER A 285 -49.13 27.86 -1.35
CA SER A 285 -48.05 27.89 -0.34
C SER A 285 -46.79 27.14 -0.79
N VAL A 286 -46.95 26.27 -1.79
CA VAL A 286 -45.93 25.42 -2.36
C VAL A 286 -45.89 25.67 -3.86
N VAL A 287 -44.71 25.93 -4.40
CA VAL A 287 -44.53 26.32 -5.81
C VAL A 287 -43.52 25.39 -6.49
N PRO A 288 -43.91 24.61 -7.51
CA PRO A 288 -42.98 23.75 -8.24
C PRO A 288 -42.05 24.62 -9.10
N ILE A 289 -40.74 24.39 -9.01
CA ILE A 289 -39.74 25.13 -9.77
C ILE A 289 -39.22 24.30 -10.94
N PHE A 290 -38.97 23.01 -10.69
CA PHE A 290 -38.32 22.14 -11.66
C PHE A 290 -38.68 20.68 -11.40
N ALA A 291 -38.84 19.91 -12.48
CA ALA A 291 -38.97 18.46 -12.45
C ALA A 291 -38.16 17.83 -13.59
N SER A 292 -37.47 16.72 -13.31
CA SER A 292 -36.71 15.99 -14.34
C SER A 292 -36.73 14.48 -14.07
N PRO A 293 -36.80 13.63 -15.10
CA PRO A 293 -36.71 12.19 -14.93
C PRO A 293 -35.29 11.77 -14.51
N LEU A 294 -35.19 10.73 -13.68
CA LEU A 294 -33.94 10.03 -13.39
C LEU A 294 -33.68 8.94 -14.45
N PRO A 295 -32.41 8.66 -14.82
CA PRO A 295 -32.08 7.75 -15.92
C PRO A 295 -32.40 6.26 -15.69
N VAL A 296 -32.47 5.81 -14.43
CA VAL A 296 -32.57 4.38 -14.07
C VAL A 296 -33.98 4.04 -13.57
N LYS A 297 -34.46 2.83 -13.89
CA LYS A 297 -35.78 2.31 -13.52
C LYS A 297 -35.75 1.59 -12.16
N ALA A 298 -36.88 1.59 -11.46
CA ALA A 298 -36.95 1.36 -10.02
C ALA A 298 -36.89 -0.10 -9.54
N GLU A 299 -35.94 -0.36 -8.64
CA GLU A 299 -36.03 -1.29 -7.50
C GLU A 299 -36.04 -0.47 -6.19
N ALA A 300 -36.30 -1.04 -5.01
CA ALA A 300 -36.22 -0.29 -3.75
C ALA A 300 -34.83 0.33 -3.55
N CYS A 301 -34.75 1.65 -3.32
CA CYS A 301 -33.48 2.40 -3.35
C CYS A 301 -33.25 3.26 -2.11
N LYS A 302 -31.99 3.38 -1.68
CA LYS A 302 -31.54 4.36 -0.68
C LYS A 302 -30.87 5.53 -1.35
N TYR A 303 -31.20 6.75 -0.94
CA TYR A 303 -30.69 7.98 -1.54
C TYR A 303 -29.88 8.82 -0.57
N GLN A 304 -28.83 9.47 -1.09
CA GLN A 304 -28.11 10.52 -0.39
C GLN A 304 -27.78 11.65 -1.36
N LEU A 305 -28.25 12.86 -1.07
CA LEU A 305 -28.03 14.04 -1.89
C LEU A 305 -27.07 15.02 -1.19
N ASP A 306 -25.97 15.36 -1.86
CA ASP A 306 -25.11 16.47 -1.43
C ASP A 306 -25.33 17.67 -2.34
N LEU A 307 -25.99 18.67 -1.78
CA LEU A 307 -26.29 19.92 -2.47
C LEU A 307 -25.02 20.67 -2.88
N ARG A 308 -23.98 20.67 -2.04
CA ARG A 308 -22.78 21.48 -2.33
C ARG A 308 -22.01 21.00 -3.54
N SER A 309 -21.99 19.70 -3.77
CA SER A 309 -21.32 19.11 -4.94
C SER A 309 -22.26 18.89 -6.12
N GLY A 310 -23.58 19.02 -5.92
CA GLY A 310 -24.56 18.73 -6.95
C GLY A 310 -24.54 17.27 -7.38
N THR A 311 -24.41 16.33 -6.44
CA THR A 311 -24.46 14.90 -6.76
C THR A 311 -25.45 14.13 -5.88
N LEU A 312 -26.24 13.28 -6.55
CA LEU A 312 -27.20 12.36 -5.95
C LEU A 312 -26.65 10.94 -6.04
N GLN A 313 -26.57 10.24 -4.92
CA GLN A 313 -26.18 8.83 -4.87
C GLN A 313 -27.39 7.97 -4.57
N GLU A 314 -27.54 6.89 -5.34
CA GLU A 314 -28.64 5.94 -5.27
C GLU A 314 -28.05 4.53 -5.12
N LEU A 315 -28.45 3.82 -4.07
CA LEU A 315 -28.16 2.41 -3.88
C LEU A 315 -29.39 1.58 -4.22
N ALA A 316 -29.29 0.77 -5.27
CA ALA A 316 -30.26 -0.23 -5.70
C ALA A 316 -29.60 -1.63 -5.60
N GLY A 317 -30.07 -2.48 -4.70
CA GLY A 317 -29.43 -3.79 -4.46
C GLY A 317 -27.94 -3.65 -4.07
N SER A 318 -27.04 -4.23 -4.86
CA SER A 318 -25.58 -4.16 -4.72
C SER A 318 -24.92 -3.02 -5.52
N VAL A 319 -25.72 -2.20 -6.20
CA VAL A 319 -25.25 -1.22 -7.17
C VAL A 319 -25.44 0.19 -6.64
N LEU A 320 -24.33 0.93 -6.53
CA LEU A 320 -24.31 2.35 -6.24
C LEU A 320 -24.18 3.17 -7.53
N SER A 321 -25.24 3.89 -7.87
CA SER A 321 -25.25 4.86 -8.97
C SER A 321 -25.03 6.27 -8.44
N THR A 322 -24.11 7.03 -9.04
CA THR A 322 -23.91 8.46 -8.72
C THR A 322 -24.33 9.30 -9.91
N TYR A 323 -25.27 10.21 -9.69
CA TYR A 323 -25.74 11.19 -10.66
C TYR A 323 -25.14 12.57 -10.35
N ALA A 324 -24.61 13.22 -11.37
CA ALA A 324 -24.20 14.62 -11.31
C ALA A 324 -25.26 15.50 -11.99
N PHE A 325 -25.59 16.63 -11.38
CA PHE A 325 -26.49 17.61 -11.98
C PHE A 325 -25.71 18.59 -12.85
N ASN A 326 -26.14 18.74 -14.10
CA ASN A 326 -25.65 19.81 -14.96
C ASN A 326 -26.81 20.73 -15.32
N SER A 327 -26.85 21.92 -14.72
CA SER A 327 -27.94 22.90 -14.90
C SER A 327 -29.33 22.30 -14.58
N GLY A 328 -29.43 21.48 -13.52
CA GLY A 328 -30.66 20.82 -13.10
C GLY A 328 -30.91 19.43 -13.71
N ILE A 329 -30.25 19.08 -14.82
CA ILE A 329 -30.47 17.79 -15.49
C ILE A 329 -29.58 16.70 -14.85
N PRO A 330 -30.16 15.62 -14.28
CA PRO A 330 -29.39 14.51 -13.72
C PRO A 330 -28.71 13.69 -14.83
N ARG A 331 -27.41 13.46 -14.70
CA ARG A 331 -26.63 12.58 -15.57
C ARG A 331 -25.94 11.50 -14.75
N LEU A 332 -26.04 10.25 -15.18
CA LEU A 332 -25.31 9.15 -14.57
C LEU A 332 -23.80 9.33 -14.81
N GLU A 333 -23.03 9.53 -13.75
CA GLU A 333 -21.57 9.74 -13.80
C GLU A 333 -20.82 8.42 -13.59
N THR A 334 -21.17 7.67 -12.54
CA THR A 334 -20.51 6.42 -12.17
C THR A 334 -21.51 5.38 -11.68
N LYS A 335 -21.24 4.10 -11.96
CA LYS A 335 -21.98 2.94 -11.45
C LYS A 335 -20.99 1.99 -10.78
N LEU A 336 -20.96 1.95 -9.47
CA LEU A 336 -20.08 1.08 -8.69
C LEU A 336 -20.88 -0.11 -8.17
N GLU A 337 -20.43 -1.31 -8.50
CA GLU A 337 -21.03 -2.55 -8.01
C GLU A 337 -20.15 -3.12 -6.90
N VAL A 338 -20.75 -3.34 -5.73
CA VAL A 338 -20.08 -3.95 -4.58
C VAL A 338 -20.96 -5.10 -4.11
N PRO A 339 -20.48 -6.36 -4.21
CA PRO A 339 -21.24 -7.52 -3.77
C PRO A 339 -21.74 -7.37 -2.34
N SER A 340 -23.02 -7.69 -2.10
CA SER A 340 -23.65 -7.70 -0.77
C SER A 340 -23.58 -6.35 -0.01
N MET A 341 -23.52 -5.23 -0.72
CA MET A 341 -23.57 -3.91 -0.08
C MET A 341 -24.98 -3.62 0.46
N THR A 342 -25.08 -3.36 1.77
CA THR A 342 -26.37 -3.14 2.46
C THR A 342 -26.64 -1.67 2.74
N SER A 343 -25.58 -0.88 2.94
CA SER A 343 -25.69 0.56 3.12
C SER A 343 -24.42 1.27 2.69
N PHE A 344 -24.55 2.57 2.45
CA PHE A 344 -23.43 3.44 2.10
C PHE A 344 -23.56 4.77 2.82
N LEU A 345 -22.44 5.46 2.98
CA LEU A 345 -22.37 6.79 3.55
C LEU A 345 -21.28 7.58 2.86
N ARG A 346 -21.63 8.75 2.34
CA ARG A 346 -20.65 9.64 1.74
C ARG A 346 -19.73 10.26 2.78
N LEU A 347 -18.42 10.14 2.55
CA LEU A 347 -17.37 10.75 3.39
C LEU A 347 -16.88 12.08 2.80
N SER A 348 -16.62 12.09 1.48
CA SER A 348 -16.18 13.29 0.76
C SER A 348 -16.70 13.27 -0.69
N LYS A 349 -16.21 14.17 -1.55
CA LYS A 349 -16.62 14.18 -2.98
C LYS A 349 -16.18 12.93 -3.71
N THR A 350 -15.05 12.35 -3.32
CA THR A 350 -14.39 11.25 -4.03
C THR A 350 -14.40 9.94 -3.25
N SER A 351 -14.93 9.94 -2.02
CA SER A 351 -14.83 8.79 -1.11
C SER A 351 -16.18 8.48 -0.47
N ILE A 352 -16.55 7.21 -0.50
CA ILE A 352 -17.73 6.66 0.13
C ILE A 352 -17.32 5.55 1.09
N LEU A 353 -18.02 5.43 2.21
CA LEU A 353 -17.98 4.27 3.06
C LEU A 353 -19.12 3.33 2.64
N ALA A 354 -18.80 2.09 2.33
CA ALA A 354 -19.75 1.04 2.04
C ALA A 354 -19.73 0.02 3.17
N ALA A 355 -20.91 -0.42 3.59
CA ALA A 355 -21.08 -1.50 4.55
C ALA A 355 -21.63 -2.76 3.85
N THR A 356 -21.03 -3.88 4.19
CA THR A 356 -21.53 -5.23 3.92
C THR A 356 -21.88 -5.89 5.26
N ALA A 357 -22.42 -7.12 5.24
CA ALA A 357 -22.73 -7.85 6.48
C ALA A 357 -21.48 -8.10 7.36
N SER A 358 -20.31 -8.29 6.73
CA SER A 358 -19.06 -8.69 7.39
C SER A 358 -17.95 -7.65 7.38
N SER A 359 -18.00 -6.64 6.50
CA SER A 359 -16.92 -5.66 6.33
C SER A 359 -17.41 -4.24 6.07
N LEU A 360 -16.57 -3.27 6.47
CA LEU A 360 -16.68 -1.86 6.13
C LEU A 360 -15.53 -1.48 5.21
N SER A 361 -15.83 -0.90 4.06
CA SER A 361 -14.83 -0.58 3.04
C SER A 361 -15.03 0.82 2.49
N VAL A 362 -13.93 1.54 2.31
CA VAL A 362 -13.92 2.88 1.70
C VAL A 362 -13.62 2.73 0.22
N TYR A 363 -14.55 3.16 -0.63
CA TYR A 363 -14.39 3.14 -2.08
C TYR A 363 -14.27 4.54 -2.66
N ASN A 364 -13.57 4.65 -3.78
CA ASN A 364 -13.65 5.80 -4.67
C ASN A 364 -14.52 5.45 -5.88
N PRO A 365 -15.74 6.00 -6.00
CA PRO A 365 -16.65 5.66 -7.10
C PRO A 365 -16.15 6.18 -8.46
N LEU A 366 -15.36 7.27 -8.49
CA LEU A 366 -14.84 7.86 -9.72
C LEU A 366 -13.79 6.96 -10.40
N TYR A 367 -12.88 6.39 -9.61
CA TYR A 367 -11.79 5.54 -10.12
C TYR A 367 -12.01 4.04 -9.88
N HIS A 368 -13.19 3.65 -9.36
CA HIS A 368 -13.51 2.27 -9.01
C HIS A 368 -12.41 1.58 -8.19
N SER A 369 -11.96 2.25 -7.13
CA SER A 369 -10.81 1.77 -6.35
C SER A 369 -11.17 1.56 -4.89
N LEU A 370 -10.71 0.46 -4.30
CA LEU A 370 -10.78 0.19 -2.87
C LEU A 370 -9.65 0.94 -2.15
N GLN A 371 -10.00 1.81 -1.21
CA GLN A 371 -9.03 2.67 -0.52
C GLN A 371 -8.61 2.12 0.84
N ALA A 372 -9.54 1.52 1.58
CA ALA A 372 -9.32 0.88 2.87
C ALA A 372 -10.46 -0.11 3.15
N SER A 373 -10.21 -1.17 3.93
CA SER A 373 -11.21 -2.13 4.39
C SER A 373 -10.92 -2.56 5.83
N THR A 374 -11.97 -2.91 6.57
CA THR A 374 -11.89 -3.52 7.90
C THR A 374 -13.06 -4.48 8.11
N LEU A 375 -12.85 -5.49 8.95
CA LEU A 375 -13.88 -6.47 9.31
C LEU A 375 -14.75 -5.96 10.46
N ILE A 376 -16.02 -6.34 10.45
CA ILE A 376 -17.00 -6.00 11.50
C ILE A 376 -17.07 -7.14 12.53
N GLU A 377 -16.03 -7.27 13.35
CA GLU A 377 -15.96 -8.24 14.47
C GLU A 377 -16.61 -7.66 15.74
N ILE A 378 -17.92 -7.41 15.70
CA ILE A 378 -18.64 -6.95 16.89
C ILE A 378 -19.34 -8.16 17.50
N ARG A 379 -18.71 -8.76 18.53
CA ARG A 379 -19.38 -9.74 19.40
C ARG A 379 -20.32 -8.97 20.32
N ASP A 380 -21.61 -9.29 20.27
CA ASP A 380 -22.58 -8.70 21.19
C ASP A 380 -22.19 -9.05 22.64
N ALA A 381 -22.00 -8.02 23.46
CA ALA A 381 -21.61 -8.16 24.86
C ALA A 381 -22.76 -8.65 25.78
N SER A 382 -23.91 -9.04 25.22
CA SER A 382 -25.04 -9.60 25.96
C SER A 382 -25.04 -11.12 25.86
N GLN A 383 -24.58 -11.75 26.94
CA GLN A 383 -24.76 -13.14 27.40
C GLN A 383 -25.03 -14.27 26.39
N PRO A 384 -24.25 -15.37 26.42
CA PRO A 384 -24.67 -16.62 25.78
C PRO A 384 -25.82 -17.23 26.60
N GLN A 385 -27.06 -17.08 26.14
CA GLN A 385 -28.14 -17.98 26.55
C GLN A 385 -28.09 -19.24 25.68
N PRO A 386 -27.87 -20.43 26.26
CA PRO A 386 -27.97 -21.67 25.52
C PRO A 386 -29.45 -22.01 25.34
N GLY A 387 -29.97 -21.94 24.10
CA GLY A 387 -31.31 -22.48 23.85
C GLY A 387 -32.11 -22.00 22.65
N LEU A 388 -31.61 -21.12 21.78
CA LEU A 388 -32.32 -20.75 20.54
C LEU A 388 -31.38 -20.79 19.33
N SER A 389 -31.90 -21.35 18.25
CA SER A 389 -31.22 -21.81 17.04
C SER A 389 -30.30 -20.78 16.39
N ALA A 390 -29.17 -21.30 15.88
CA ALA A 390 -28.17 -20.61 15.09
C ALA A 390 -28.68 -20.24 13.67
N GLU A 391 -29.72 -19.39 13.58
CA GLU A 391 -30.27 -18.93 12.29
C GLU A 391 -30.19 -17.41 12.06
N ASN A 392 -29.69 -16.58 12.99
CA ASN A 392 -29.69 -15.11 12.85
C ASN A 392 -28.29 -14.47 12.76
N ASN A 393 -27.43 -14.94 11.85
CA ASN A 393 -26.07 -14.35 11.67
C ASN A 393 -25.93 -13.33 10.53
N ASP A 394 -27.01 -12.88 9.89
CA ASP A 394 -26.98 -11.82 8.85
C ASP A 394 -27.53 -10.47 9.35
N LEU A 395 -26.96 -9.94 10.43
CA LEU A 395 -27.29 -8.58 10.89
C LEU A 395 -26.68 -7.53 9.95
N SER A 396 -27.52 -6.96 9.06
CA SER A 396 -27.11 -5.89 8.14
C SER A 396 -26.69 -4.62 8.89
N CYS A 397 -25.61 -3.99 8.44
CA CYS A 397 -25.15 -2.71 8.98
C CYS A 397 -25.78 -1.55 8.18
N GLU A 398 -26.45 -0.61 8.86
CA GLU A 398 -27.02 0.60 8.31
C GLU A 398 -26.19 1.83 8.71
N LEU A 399 -25.47 2.43 7.76
CA LEU A 399 -24.72 3.66 7.99
C LEU A 399 -25.67 4.88 8.02
N VAL A 400 -25.50 5.75 9.02
CA VAL A 400 -26.47 6.82 9.31
C VAL A 400 -25.88 8.21 9.10
N ALA A 401 -24.74 8.53 9.72
CA ALA A 401 -24.22 9.90 9.75
C ALA A 401 -22.69 9.95 9.77
N TYR A 402 -22.13 10.95 9.09
CA TYR A 402 -20.69 11.26 9.10
C TYR A 402 -20.42 12.62 9.75
N LEU A 403 -19.56 12.64 10.76
CA LEU A 403 -19.08 13.85 11.43
C LEU A 403 -17.71 14.25 10.89
N ALA A 404 -17.69 14.99 9.78
CA ALA A 404 -16.45 15.37 9.07
C ALA A 404 -15.42 16.15 9.90
N SER A 405 -15.85 16.87 10.96
CA SER A 405 -14.94 17.59 11.86
C SER A 405 -14.13 16.68 12.77
N ARG A 406 -14.61 15.46 13.03
CA ARG A 406 -13.96 14.44 13.87
C ARG A 406 -13.57 13.20 13.09
N GLU A 407 -13.89 13.16 11.80
CA GLU A 407 -13.65 12.02 10.90
C GLU A 407 -14.27 10.70 11.43
N LEU A 408 -15.46 10.83 12.05
CA LEU A 408 -16.18 9.74 12.69
C LEU A 408 -17.45 9.40 11.89
N ALA A 409 -17.58 8.15 11.45
CA ALA A 409 -18.80 7.61 10.86
C ALA A 409 -19.60 6.83 11.92
N VAL A 410 -20.92 6.96 11.88
CA VAL A 410 -21.85 6.31 12.81
C VAL A 410 -22.86 5.50 12.03
N GLY A 411 -23.15 4.30 12.51
CA GLY A 411 -24.13 3.39 11.94
C GLY A 411 -24.86 2.57 13.01
N LEU A 412 -25.84 1.79 12.57
CA LEU A 412 -26.58 0.83 13.37
C LEU A 412 -26.27 -0.58 12.87
N ARG A 413 -26.02 -1.50 13.81
CA ARG A 413 -25.95 -2.93 13.55
C ARG A 413 -26.87 -3.63 14.54
N GLY A 414 -28.00 -4.15 14.05
CA GLY A 414 -29.05 -4.68 14.93
C GLY A 414 -29.54 -3.62 15.91
N THR A 415 -29.40 -3.89 17.21
CA THR A 415 -29.75 -2.96 18.29
C THR A 415 -28.60 -2.05 18.73
N SER A 416 -27.40 -2.20 18.17
CA SER A 416 -26.21 -1.47 18.62
C SER A 416 -25.88 -0.29 17.72
N LEU A 417 -25.67 0.88 18.31
CA LEU A 417 -25.06 2.05 17.68
C LEU A 417 -23.54 1.85 17.61
N ILE A 418 -23.00 1.85 16.40
CA ILE A 418 -21.58 1.64 16.14
C ILE A 418 -20.93 2.92 15.63
N ALA A 419 -19.66 3.10 15.99
CA ALA A 419 -18.82 4.19 15.52
C ALA A 419 -17.55 3.65 14.86
N VAL A 420 -17.11 4.34 13.82
CA VAL A 420 -15.95 3.99 13.01
C VAL A 420 -15.13 5.24 12.82
N GLN A 421 -13.89 5.23 13.32
CA GLN A 421 -12.94 6.30 13.09
C GLN A 421 -12.26 6.10 11.73
N ILE A 422 -12.27 7.13 10.91
CA ILE A 422 -11.73 7.10 9.55
C ILE A 422 -10.62 8.14 9.46
N GLU A 423 -9.36 7.72 9.38
CA GLU A 423 -8.24 8.65 9.31
C GLU A 423 -7.85 8.94 7.86
N VAL A 424 -7.91 10.23 7.52
CA VAL A 424 -7.49 10.71 6.20
C VAL A 424 -5.99 11.00 6.19
N PRO A 425 -5.24 10.63 5.12
CA PRO A 425 -3.81 10.88 5.03
C PRO A 425 -3.46 12.37 5.14
N LYS A 426 -2.74 12.74 6.20
CA LYS A 426 -2.17 14.09 6.34
C LYS A 426 -0.87 14.18 5.52
N SER A 427 -0.66 15.31 4.82
CA SER A 427 0.61 15.54 4.12
C SER A 427 1.72 15.87 5.13
N ARG A 428 2.99 15.90 4.70
CA ARG A 428 4.10 16.42 5.54
C ARG A 428 3.89 17.86 5.98
N SER A 429 3.00 18.61 5.32
CA SER A 429 2.47 19.88 5.82
C SER A 429 1.14 19.63 6.53
N SER A 430 0.90 20.27 7.67
CA SER A 430 -0.35 20.17 8.48
C SER A 430 -1.66 20.45 7.70
N LYS A 431 -1.58 20.82 6.42
CA LYS A 431 -2.73 20.99 5.53
C LYS A 431 -3.18 19.64 4.97
N ARG A 432 -4.51 19.43 4.93
CA ARG A 432 -5.15 18.28 4.26
C ARG A 432 -4.68 18.23 2.79
N ARG A 433 -4.23 17.07 2.33
CA ARG A 433 -3.90 16.81 0.92
C ARG A 433 -5.21 16.82 0.11
N ALA A 434 -5.12 17.15 -1.18
CA ALA A 434 -6.23 16.90 -2.11
C ALA A 434 -6.59 15.40 -2.10
N GLU A 435 -7.83 15.08 -1.76
CA GLU A 435 -8.35 13.71 -1.69
C GLU A 435 -8.76 13.20 -3.07
N GLY A 436 -8.71 11.88 -3.26
CA GLY A 436 -9.23 11.22 -4.45
C GLY A 436 -8.49 11.59 -5.73
N LEU A 437 -7.15 11.60 -5.69
CA LEU A 437 -6.33 11.73 -6.89
C LEU A 437 -6.18 10.37 -7.58
N LEU A 438 -5.99 10.37 -8.90
CA LEU A 438 -5.74 9.13 -9.66
C LEU A 438 -4.54 8.35 -9.11
N THR A 439 -3.52 9.05 -8.61
CA THR A 439 -2.34 8.43 -7.98
C THR A 439 -2.69 7.52 -6.80
N ASP A 440 -3.81 7.78 -6.13
CA ASP A 440 -4.26 7.03 -4.96
C ASP A 440 -5.09 5.79 -5.35
N ALA A 441 -5.54 5.73 -6.62
CA ALA A 441 -6.32 4.62 -7.17
C ALA A 441 -5.46 3.59 -7.95
N ILE A 442 -4.22 3.96 -8.33
CA ILE A 442 -3.32 3.07 -9.07
C ILE A 442 -3.07 1.78 -8.27
N ARG A 443 -3.23 0.62 -8.92
CA ARG A 443 -3.14 -0.75 -8.36
C ARG A 443 -4.21 -1.13 -7.32
N ARG A 444 -5.28 -0.33 -7.17
CA ARG A 444 -6.37 -0.60 -6.22
C ARG A 444 -7.73 -0.78 -6.88
N GLY A 445 -7.76 -1.08 -8.17
CA GLY A 445 -9.00 -1.23 -8.94
C GLY A 445 -9.84 -2.42 -8.44
N VAL A 446 -11.14 -2.19 -8.31
CA VAL A 446 -12.14 -3.23 -8.05
C VAL A 446 -12.49 -3.91 -9.37
N ALA A 447 -12.70 -5.23 -9.34
CA ALA A 447 -13.08 -6.00 -10.52
C ALA A 447 -14.34 -5.40 -11.16
N ARG A 448 -14.27 -5.11 -12.45
CA ARG A 448 -15.41 -4.64 -13.23
C ARG A 448 -16.09 -5.88 -13.79
N GLU A 449 -17.39 -6.05 -13.55
CA GLU A 449 -18.17 -6.86 -14.48
C GLU A 449 -18.00 -6.22 -15.85
N GLN A 450 -17.29 -6.91 -16.73
CA GLN A 450 -17.20 -6.50 -18.12
C GLN A 450 -18.64 -6.50 -18.64
N PHE A 451 -19.25 -5.32 -18.73
CA PHE A 451 -20.35 -5.10 -19.64
C PHE A 451 -19.82 -5.47 -21.03
N CYS A 452 -20.06 -6.72 -21.41
CA CYS A 452 -19.98 -7.21 -22.77
C CYS A 452 -21.19 -6.72 -23.57
N GLU A 453 -21.72 -5.54 -23.25
CA GLU A 453 -22.31 -4.68 -24.25
C GLU A 453 -21.22 -3.74 -24.72
N LYS A 454 -20.36 -4.28 -25.60
CA LYS A 454 -19.80 -3.42 -26.64
C LYS A 454 -21.00 -2.65 -27.16
N ARG A 455 -21.01 -1.32 -27.01
CA ARG A 455 -21.70 -0.47 -28.00
C ARG A 455 -21.38 -1.15 -29.33
N ASN A 456 -22.40 -1.54 -30.08
CA ASN A 456 -22.26 -1.85 -31.50
C ASN A 456 -21.76 -0.56 -32.17
N ARG A 457 -20.50 -0.19 -31.91
CA ARG A 457 -19.68 0.54 -32.85
C ARG A 457 -19.73 -0.36 -34.05
N ALA A 458 -20.22 0.20 -35.15
CA ALA A 458 -20.09 -0.39 -36.47
C ALA A 458 -18.75 -1.13 -36.52
N GLU A 459 -18.81 -2.40 -36.94
CA GLU A 459 -17.66 -3.29 -37.08
C GLU A 459 -16.60 -2.60 -37.95
N HIS A 460 -15.78 -1.78 -37.31
CA HIS A 460 -14.53 -1.35 -37.88
C HIS A 460 -13.56 -2.45 -37.47
N ALA A 461 -13.10 -3.18 -38.49
CA ALA A 461 -11.98 -4.11 -38.38
C ALA A 461 -10.95 -3.49 -37.44
N SER A 462 -10.51 -4.27 -36.44
CA SER A 462 -9.40 -3.92 -35.57
C SER A 462 -8.32 -3.29 -36.42
N SER A 463 -7.97 -2.03 -36.16
CA SER A 463 -6.91 -1.38 -36.93
C SER A 463 -5.63 -2.17 -36.67
N ASN A 464 -5.22 -2.99 -37.65
CA ASN A 464 -4.01 -3.83 -37.62
C ASN A 464 -2.76 -3.05 -37.18
N ILE A 465 -2.77 -1.73 -37.39
CA ILE A 465 -1.73 -0.78 -36.98
C ILE A 465 -1.40 -0.84 -35.48
N ILE A 466 -2.41 -1.00 -34.60
CA ILE A 466 -2.17 -1.07 -33.14
C ILE A 466 -1.87 -2.51 -32.70
N ALA A 467 -2.43 -3.51 -33.37
CA ALA A 467 -2.16 -4.92 -33.09
C ALA A 467 -0.71 -5.30 -33.40
N ASP A 468 -0.14 -4.77 -34.49
CA ASP A 468 1.27 -4.97 -34.85
C ASP A 468 2.25 -4.25 -33.90
N SER A 469 1.76 -3.22 -33.18
CA SER A 469 2.55 -2.43 -32.24
C SER A 469 2.54 -2.99 -30.81
N LEU A 470 1.63 -3.92 -30.50
CA LEU A 470 1.56 -4.57 -29.20
C LEU A 470 2.38 -5.88 -29.27
N PRO A 471 3.28 -6.13 -28.30
CA PRO A 471 3.99 -7.40 -28.25
C PRO A 471 2.97 -8.55 -28.23
N GLY A 472 3.18 -9.60 -29.03
CA GLY A 472 2.19 -10.66 -29.29
C GLY A 472 1.56 -11.31 -28.05
N SER A 473 2.25 -11.29 -26.90
CA SER A 473 1.77 -11.75 -25.59
C SER A 473 0.57 -10.94 -25.02
N LEU A 474 0.32 -9.73 -25.53
CA LEU A 474 -0.84 -8.88 -25.14
C LEU A 474 -2.03 -9.02 -26.10
N SER A 475 -1.94 -9.89 -27.12
CA SER A 475 -3.07 -10.16 -28.01
C SER A 475 -4.15 -10.98 -27.29
N ASN A 476 -5.42 -10.74 -27.64
CA ASN A 476 -6.55 -11.50 -27.08
C ASN A 476 -6.51 -12.98 -27.54
N ILE A 477 -5.91 -13.25 -28.71
CA ILE A 477 -5.75 -14.61 -29.26
C ILE A 477 -4.81 -15.42 -28.36
N TYR A 478 -3.63 -14.88 -28.08
CA TYR A 478 -2.66 -15.52 -27.19
C TYR A 478 -3.20 -15.71 -25.76
N TRP A 479 -4.05 -14.81 -25.26
CA TRP A 479 -4.69 -14.97 -23.94
C TRP A 479 -5.61 -16.19 -23.87
N VAL A 480 -6.36 -16.47 -24.94
CA VAL A 480 -7.23 -17.65 -25.03
C VAL A 480 -6.39 -18.92 -25.17
N GLU A 481 -5.33 -18.89 -25.98
CA GLU A 481 -4.38 -20.00 -26.13
C GLU A 481 -3.72 -20.33 -24.79
N TRP A 482 -3.17 -19.33 -24.10
CA TRP A 482 -2.54 -19.49 -22.78
C TRP A 482 -3.48 -20.13 -21.77
N LYS A 483 -4.74 -19.68 -21.70
CA LYS A 483 -5.75 -20.29 -20.80
C LYS A 483 -6.05 -21.74 -21.15
N SER A 484 -6.08 -22.07 -22.44
CA SER A 484 -6.29 -23.46 -22.88
C SER A 484 -5.10 -24.33 -22.51
N GLU A 485 -3.87 -23.85 -22.72
CA GLU A 485 -2.65 -24.59 -22.39
C GLU A 485 -2.42 -24.71 -20.89
N SER A 486 -2.73 -23.68 -20.09
CA SER A 486 -2.68 -23.77 -18.63
C SER A 486 -3.70 -24.78 -18.09
N ALA A 487 -4.91 -24.83 -18.67
CA ALA A 487 -5.92 -25.82 -18.29
C ALA A 487 -5.49 -27.26 -18.62
N LYS A 488 -4.83 -27.46 -19.77
CA LYS A 488 -4.22 -28.77 -20.12
C LYS A 488 -3.12 -29.16 -19.13
N ALA A 489 -2.28 -28.21 -18.74
CA ALA A 489 -1.24 -28.45 -17.74
C ALA A 489 -1.83 -28.80 -16.36
N ASP A 490 -2.95 -28.19 -15.98
CA ASP A 490 -3.69 -28.54 -14.76
C ASP A 490 -4.30 -29.96 -14.84
N GLU A 491 -4.83 -30.36 -16.00
CA GLU A 491 -5.35 -31.72 -16.23
C GLU A 491 -4.25 -32.79 -16.12
N LEU A 492 -3.05 -32.51 -16.65
CA LEU A 492 -1.89 -33.40 -16.52
C LEU A 492 -1.46 -33.57 -15.05
N LEU A 493 -1.44 -32.49 -14.27
CA LEU A 493 -1.16 -32.55 -12.83
C LEU A 493 -2.24 -33.33 -12.06
N GLN A 494 -3.53 -33.18 -12.41
CA GLN A 494 -4.62 -33.96 -11.80
C GLN A 494 -4.53 -35.45 -12.14
N THR A 495 -4.03 -35.77 -13.33
CA THR A 495 -3.79 -37.16 -13.79
C THR A 495 -2.49 -37.74 -13.24
N ASN A 496 -1.71 -36.96 -12.49
CA ASN A 496 -0.38 -37.28 -11.95
C ASN A 496 0.65 -37.67 -13.03
N ASP A 497 0.49 -37.16 -14.26
CA ASP A 497 1.45 -37.32 -15.35
C ASP A 497 2.49 -36.19 -15.30
N MET A 498 3.50 -36.39 -14.46
CA MET A 498 4.61 -35.44 -14.30
C MET A 498 5.46 -35.30 -15.56
N SER A 499 5.63 -36.39 -16.33
CA SER A 499 6.41 -36.38 -17.58
C SER A 499 5.78 -35.48 -18.65
N GLY A 500 4.47 -35.61 -18.89
CA GLY A 500 3.76 -34.77 -19.86
C GLY A 500 3.72 -33.30 -19.42
N PHE A 501 3.60 -33.06 -18.11
CA PHE A 501 3.66 -31.70 -17.55
C PHE A 501 5.03 -31.04 -17.77
N GLU A 502 6.12 -31.77 -17.50
CA GLU A 502 7.48 -31.25 -17.72
C GLU A 502 7.81 -31.06 -19.20
N GLU A 503 7.36 -31.93 -20.09
CA GLU A 503 7.56 -31.77 -21.54
C GLU A 503 6.84 -30.52 -22.07
N LEU A 504 5.60 -30.27 -21.63
CA LEU A 504 4.85 -29.07 -21.98
C LEU A 504 5.59 -27.81 -21.53
N LEU A 505 6.04 -27.77 -20.28
CA LEU A 505 6.78 -26.63 -19.75
C LEU A 505 8.17 -26.47 -20.37
N ALA A 506 8.86 -27.55 -20.71
CA ALA A 506 10.11 -27.48 -21.46
C ALA A 506 9.91 -26.84 -22.84
N GLY A 507 8.81 -27.16 -23.53
CA GLY A 507 8.41 -26.51 -24.78
C GLY A 507 8.15 -25.02 -24.62
N VAL A 508 7.45 -24.63 -23.55
CA VAL A 508 7.18 -23.21 -23.21
C VAL A 508 8.47 -22.46 -22.87
N PHE A 509 9.35 -23.07 -22.09
CA PHE A 509 10.65 -22.50 -21.69
C PHE A 509 11.71 -22.64 -22.78
N LYS A 510 11.41 -23.31 -23.90
CA LYS A 510 12.31 -23.58 -25.03
C LYS A 510 13.59 -24.31 -24.61
N ILE A 511 13.47 -25.21 -23.64
CA ILE A 511 14.55 -26.08 -23.16
C ILE A 511 14.52 -27.37 -23.98
N GLN A 512 15.69 -27.84 -24.43
CA GLN A 512 15.78 -29.08 -25.18
C GLN A 512 15.68 -30.28 -24.23
N THR A 513 14.86 -31.27 -24.58
CA THR A 513 14.73 -32.53 -23.84
C THR A 513 15.37 -33.67 -24.63
N LYS A 514 16.14 -34.54 -23.95
CA LYS A 514 16.60 -35.80 -24.56
C LYS A 514 15.54 -36.87 -24.32
N SER A 515 14.89 -37.33 -25.38
CA SER A 515 14.15 -38.59 -25.35
C SER A 515 15.11 -39.76 -25.57
N ARG A 516 14.98 -40.84 -24.78
CA ARG A 516 15.78 -42.06 -24.98
C ARG A 516 15.29 -42.78 -26.23
N ASP A 517 15.86 -42.46 -27.38
CA ASP A 517 15.71 -43.28 -28.57
C ASP A 517 16.44 -44.63 -28.38
N MET A 518 15.69 -45.72 -28.54
CA MET A 518 16.21 -47.06 -28.69
C MET A 518 17.32 -47.09 -29.74
N LYS A 519 18.55 -47.44 -29.35
CA LYS A 519 19.56 -47.84 -30.33
C LYS A 519 19.05 -49.06 -31.10
N PRO A 520 19.04 -49.04 -32.45
CA PRO A 520 18.74 -50.24 -33.21
C PRO A 520 19.88 -51.25 -33.04
N ASN A 521 19.46 -52.45 -32.68
CA ASN A 521 20.21 -53.69 -32.54
C ASN A 521 21.32 -53.84 -33.60
N ARG A 522 22.59 -53.84 -33.19
CA ARG A 522 23.68 -54.45 -33.97
C ARG A 522 24.14 -55.70 -33.22
N ILE A 523 23.76 -56.83 -33.81
CA ILE A 523 24.16 -58.19 -33.46
C ILE A 523 25.67 -58.31 -33.57
N HIS A 524 26.35 -58.73 -32.50
CA HIS A 524 27.44 -59.70 -32.55
C HIS A 524 27.55 -60.44 -31.19
N PRO A 525 27.81 -61.76 -31.19
CA PRO A 525 27.65 -62.59 -30.00
C PRO A 525 28.97 -62.84 -29.25
N GLU A 526 28.83 -63.41 -28.04
CA GLU A 526 29.82 -64.12 -27.22
C GLU A 526 30.78 -63.27 -26.35
N ASN A 527 30.46 -63.14 -25.06
CA ASN A 527 31.14 -63.96 -24.04
C ASN A 527 30.47 -63.84 -22.66
N ASN A 528 30.30 -65.00 -22.03
CA ASN A 528 29.75 -65.22 -20.70
C ASN A 528 30.55 -64.46 -19.63
N PHE A 529 29.87 -63.66 -18.80
CA PHE A 529 30.09 -63.61 -17.35
C PHE A 529 28.85 -62.97 -16.70
N ALA A 530 28.11 -63.74 -15.90
CA ALA A 530 27.03 -63.23 -15.07
C ALA A 530 27.60 -62.34 -13.96
N PRO A 531 26.87 -61.29 -13.56
CA PRO A 531 26.45 -61.28 -12.16
C PRO A 531 25.01 -60.77 -11.93
N VAL A 532 24.37 -61.47 -10.99
CA VAL A 532 23.50 -60.97 -9.90
C VAL A 532 22.45 -59.91 -10.25
N THR A 533 21.20 -60.38 -10.29
CA THR A 533 19.97 -59.60 -10.32
C THR A 533 19.74 -58.87 -9.00
N GLU A 534 19.81 -57.53 -9.01
CA GLU A 534 19.10 -56.65 -8.08
C GLU A 534 17.98 -55.92 -8.83
N PRO A 535 16.85 -55.57 -8.18
CA PRO A 535 15.64 -55.16 -8.87
C PRO A 535 15.75 -53.73 -9.42
N GLU A 536 15.61 -53.59 -10.74
CA GLU A 536 15.46 -52.31 -11.44
C GLU A 536 14.13 -51.62 -11.07
N SER A 537 14.18 -50.62 -10.20
CA SER A 537 13.19 -49.53 -10.17
C SER A 537 13.77 -48.31 -10.89
N VAL A 538 13.83 -48.35 -12.22
CA VAL A 538 14.28 -47.21 -13.03
C VAL A 538 13.09 -46.27 -13.22
N SER A 539 13.08 -45.17 -12.49
CA SER A 539 12.19 -44.04 -12.68
C SER A 539 12.46 -43.38 -14.04
N ASN A 540 11.40 -43.26 -14.85
CA ASN A 540 11.42 -42.64 -16.17
C ASN A 540 11.48 -41.10 -16.05
N PHE A 541 12.68 -40.52 -15.91
CA PHE A 541 12.86 -39.06 -15.95
C PHE A 541 13.25 -38.59 -17.36
N LEU A 542 12.60 -37.53 -17.87
CA LEU A 542 13.05 -36.78 -19.03
C LEU A 542 14.29 -35.95 -18.64
N GLU A 543 15.39 -36.08 -19.39
CA GLU A 543 16.61 -35.30 -19.13
C GLU A 543 16.51 -33.95 -19.86
N TRP A 544 16.37 -32.86 -19.09
CA TRP A 544 16.47 -31.49 -19.60
C TRP A 544 17.92 -31.15 -19.89
N VAL A 545 18.19 -30.57 -21.06
CA VAL A 545 19.53 -30.11 -21.43
C VAL A 545 19.70 -28.65 -21.01
N TRP A 546 20.48 -28.45 -19.95
CA TRP A 546 20.77 -27.14 -19.38
C TRP A 546 21.78 -26.35 -20.22
N PRO A 547 21.58 -25.04 -20.43
CA PRO A 547 22.58 -24.19 -21.09
C PRO A 547 23.84 -24.06 -20.21
N SER A 548 25.01 -23.91 -20.85
CA SER A 548 26.29 -23.80 -20.14
C SER A 548 26.47 -22.48 -19.36
N SER A 549 25.71 -21.45 -19.72
CA SER A 549 25.68 -20.15 -19.03
C SER A 549 24.24 -19.73 -18.75
N ARG A 550 24.03 -19.12 -17.57
CA ARG A 550 22.74 -18.55 -17.16
C ARG A 550 22.29 -17.39 -18.05
N ALA A 551 23.22 -16.72 -18.72
CA ALA A 551 22.90 -15.64 -19.66
C ALA A 551 22.26 -16.15 -20.95
N ASP A 552 22.39 -17.46 -21.24
CA ASP A 552 21.92 -18.07 -22.47
C ASP A 552 20.47 -18.58 -22.36
N TYR A 553 19.82 -18.42 -21.20
CA TYR A 553 18.40 -18.76 -21.06
C TYR A 553 17.53 -17.88 -21.97
N PRO A 554 16.57 -18.48 -22.69
CA PRO A 554 15.67 -17.74 -23.56
C PRO A 554 14.71 -16.87 -22.76
N GLN A 555 14.25 -15.77 -23.37
CA GLN A 555 13.21 -14.96 -22.75
C GLN A 555 11.87 -15.69 -22.76
N VAL A 556 11.30 -15.84 -21.57
CA VAL A 556 10.02 -16.53 -21.31
C VAL A 556 8.95 -15.52 -20.87
N ASP A 557 7.69 -15.80 -21.20
CA ASP A 557 6.56 -15.01 -20.73
C ASP A 557 6.38 -15.16 -19.21
N ARG A 558 6.29 -14.01 -18.53
CA ARG A 558 6.10 -13.89 -17.08
C ARG A 558 4.86 -14.62 -16.57
N ARG A 559 3.82 -14.81 -17.38
CA ARG A 559 2.60 -15.56 -17.00
C ARG A 559 2.87 -17.04 -16.76
N TRP A 560 3.67 -17.65 -17.63
CA TRP A 560 4.10 -19.04 -17.48
C TRP A 560 5.00 -19.23 -16.26
N VAL A 561 5.82 -18.23 -15.94
CA VAL A 561 6.62 -18.19 -14.70
C VAL A 561 5.70 -18.16 -13.48
N PHE A 562 4.67 -17.32 -13.45
CA PHE A 562 3.72 -17.26 -12.34
C PHE A 562 2.94 -18.56 -12.17
N TYR A 563 2.47 -19.13 -13.29
CA TYR A 563 1.78 -20.41 -13.29
C TYR A 563 2.68 -21.51 -12.72
N ALA A 564 3.93 -21.62 -13.18
CA ALA A 564 4.89 -22.60 -12.67
C ALA A 564 5.15 -22.42 -11.17
N ILE A 565 5.38 -21.18 -10.68
CA ILE A 565 5.56 -20.90 -9.25
C ILE A 565 4.33 -21.32 -8.44
N SER A 566 3.12 -21.03 -8.91
CA SER A 566 1.86 -21.36 -8.23
C SER A 566 1.57 -22.86 -8.12
N ARG A 567 2.26 -23.68 -8.92
CA ARG A 567 2.13 -25.15 -8.93
C ARG A 567 3.27 -25.83 -8.19
N VAL A 568 4.50 -25.30 -8.29
CA VAL A 568 5.66 -25.80 -7.55
C VAL A 568 5.54 -25.49 -6.06
N PHE A 569 5.05 -24.29 -5.70
CA PHE A 569 4.86 -23.89 -4.31
C PHE A 569 3.37 -23.83 -3.94
N SER A 570 3.09 -23.87 -2.64
CA SER A 570 1.76 -23.64 -2.09
C SER A 570 1.79 -22.77 -0.86
N TRP A 571 0.75 -21.96 -0.70
CA TRP A 571 0.53 -21.13 0.48
C TRP A 571 -0.51 -21.79 1.39
N ASN A 572 -0.12 -22.12 2.63
CA ASN A 572 -1.05 -22.63 3.64
C ASN A 572 -1.45 -21.49 4.57
N SER A 573 -2.70 -21.02 4.46
CA SER A 573 -3.30 -20.10 5.43
C SER A 573 -3.80 -20.90 6.64
N PRO A 574 -3.46 -20.51 7.88
CA PRO A 574 -3.78 -21.32 9.06
C PRO A 574 -5.29 -21.29 9.36
N THR A 575 -5.99 -22.37 9.03
CA THR A 575 -7.38 -22.61 9.48
C THR A 575 -7.45 -23.28 10.87
N SER A 576 -6.32 -23.64 11.49
CA SER A 576 -6.33 -24.41 12.76
C SER A 576 -5.34 -23.96 13.84
N ASP A 577 -4.19 -23.34 13.53
CA ASP A 577 -3.22 -22.85 14.54
C ASP A 577 -2.77 -21.40 14.23
N PRO A 578 -2.88 -20.45 15.17
CA PRO A 578 -2.67 -19.02 14.93
C PRO A 578 -1.21 -18.56 14.77
N GLU A 579 -0.27 -19.45 14.49
CA GLU A 579 1.14 -19.06 14.31
C GLU A 579 1.69 -19.44 12.93
N THR A 580 1.75 -18.40 12.08
CA THR A 580 2.48 -18.28 10.81
C THR A 580 1.90 -19.00 9.59
N SER A 581 1.57 -18.22 8.56
CA SER A 581 1.33 -18.72 7.20
C SER A 581 2.62 -19.33 6.66
N GLN A 582 2.56 -20.57 6.16
CA GLN A 582 3.74 -21.32 5.74
C GLN A 582 3.66 -21.69 4.25
N MET A 583 4.72 -21.36 3.53
CA MET A 583 4.95 -21.83 2.16
C MET A 583 5.50 -23.27 2.19
N ALA A 584 4.98 -24.12 1.31
CA ALA A 584 5.48 -25.49 1.14
C ALA A 584 5.80 -25.77 -0.35
N CYS A 585 6.77 -26.64 -0.61
CA CYS A 585 7.08 -27.11 -1.96
C CYS A 585 6.24 -28.37 -2.27
N ARG A 586 5.37 -28.30 -3.29
CA ARG A 586 4.56 -29.43 -3.75
C ARG A 586 5.32 -30.37 -4.69
N LEU A 587 6.27 -29.81 -5.44
CA LEU A 587 7.02 -30.52 -6.50
C LEU A 587 8.53 -30.43 -6.24
N PRO A 588 9.05 -31.16 -5.23
CA PRO A 588 10.46 -31.06 -4.84
C PRO A 588 11.42 -31.67 -5.87
N GLU A 589 11.04 -32.76 -6.55
CA GLU A 589 11.89 -33.49 -7.51
C GLU A 589 11.74 -33.01 -8.96
N SER A 590 11.09 -31.87 -9.22
CA SER A 590 10.79 -31.43 -10.59
C SER A 590 11.94 -30.65 -11.24
N ASN A 591 12.20 -30.92 -12.52
CA ASN A 591 13.11 -30.12 -13.35
C ASN A 591 12.63 -28.66 -13.48
N VAL A 592 11.33 -28.41 -13.35
CA VAL A 592 10.76 -27.07 -13.35
C VAL A 592 11.28 -26.24 -12.17
N LEU A 593 11.45 -26.85 -10.98
CA LEU A 593 12.02 -26.17 -9.82
C LEU A 593 13.48 -25.78 -10.08
N ASN A 594 14.29 -26.71 -10.59
CA ASN A 594 15.68 -26.47 -10.95
C ASN A 594 15.81 -25.32 -11.97
N TYR A 595 14.94 -25.28 -12.97
CA TYR A 595 14.88 -24.17 -13.93
C TYR A 595 14.50 -22.85 -13.29
N LEU A 596 13.45 -22.80 -12.46
CA LEU A 596 13.02 -21.57 -11.79
C LEU A 596 14.13 -20.98 -10.91
N VAL A 597 14.94 -21.83 -10.29
CA VAL A 597 16.08 -21.47 -9.46
C VAL A 597 17.23 -20.94 -10.32
N ASP A 598 17.68 -21.71 -11.32
CA ASP A 598 18.87 -21.40 -12.09
C ASP A 598 18.66 -20.18 -13.02
N ALA A 599 17.47 -20.06 -13.62
CA ALA A 599 17.05 -18.91 -14.42
C ALA A 599 16.69 -17.66 -13.58
N GLY A 600 16.72 -17.75 -12.24
CA GLY A 600 16.52 -16.62 -11.34
C GLY A 600 15.08 -16.09 -11.29
N HIS A 601 14.09 -16.97 -11.50
CA HIS A 601 12.67 -16.60 -11.50
C HIS A 601 12.03 -16.58 -10.11
N LEU A 602 12.65 -17.19 -9.10
CA LEU A 602 12.19 -17.22 -7.71
C LEU A 602 12.42 -15.91 -6.94
N SER A 603 12.01 -14.78 -7.51
CA SER A 603 12.07 -13.48 -6.82
C SER A 603 10.80 -13.22 -6.00
N LEU A 604 10.92 -12.52 -4.87
CA LEU A 604 9.78 -12.07 -4.06
C LEU A 604 8.62 -11.45 -4.88
N PRO A 605 8.85 -10.53 -5.84
CA PRO A 605 7.75 -9.97 -6.62
C PRO A 605 7.06 -10.98 -7.54
N ASN A 606 7.77 -12.01 -8.03
CA ASN A 606 7.17 -13.06 -8.84
C ASN A 606 6.29 -13.98 -7.99
N ILE A 607 6.79 -14.37 -6.82
CA ILE A 607 6.06 -15.18 -5.84
C ILE A 607 4.78 -14.47 -5.37
N LYS A 608 4.89 -13.19 -5.00
CA LYS A 608 3.72 -12.36 -4.64
C LYS A 608 2.69 -12.23 -5.75
N SER A 609 3.14 -12.20 -7.00
CA SER A 609 2.22 -12.14 -8.15
C SER A 609 1.54 -13.49 -8.40
N ALA A 610 2.23 -14.60 -8.12
CA ALA A 610 1.68 -15.96 -8.25
C ALA A 610 0.60 -16.25 -7.18
N PHE A 611 0.78 -15.73 -5.96
CA PHE A 611 -0.16 -15.92 -4.83
C PHE A 611 -0.94 -14.64 -4.48
N GLN A 612 -1.24 -13.79 -5.47
CA GLN A 612 -1.84 -12.48 -5.22
C GLN A 612 -3.19 -12.56 -4.50
N ASP A 613 -3.98 -13.62 -4.73
CA ASP A 613 -5.30 -13.78 -4.12
C ASP A 613 -5.21 -14.27 -2.67
N ASP A 614 -4.24 -15.14 -2.36
CA ASP A 614 -4.07 -15.73 -1.03
C ASP A 614 -3.38 -14.79 -0.03
N ILE A 615 -2.54 -13.87 -0.53
CA ILE A 615 -1.64 -13.02 0.27
C ILE A 615 -2.24 -11.62 0.53
N ARG A 616 -3.39 -11.28 -0.06
CA ARG A 616 -3.98 -9.93 -0.05
C ARG A 616 -4.27 -9.36 1.34
N ASP A 617 -4.58 -10.22 2.30
CA ASP A 617 -5.02 -9.84 3.64
C ASP A 617 -3.89 -9.85 4.68
N GLU A 618 -2.68 -10.30 4.32
CA GLU A 618 -1.56 -10.41 5.25
C GLU A 618 -0.66 -9.16 5.31
N GLU A 619 -0.26 -8.79 6.52
CA GLU A 619 0.76 -7.77 6.78
C GLU A 619 2.17 -8.38 6.75
N ASP A 620 3.20 -7.61 6.39
CA ASP A 620 4.62 -8.04 6.44
C ASP A 620 5.05 -9.23 5.56
N VAL A 621 4.27 -9.55 4.53
CA VAL A 621 4.50 -10.66 3.57
C VAL A 621 5.93 -10.75 3.02
N ASP A 622 6.58 -9.62 2.69
CA ASP A 622 7.95 -9.64 2.14
C ASP A 622 8.94 -10.32 3.11
N SER A 623 8.78 -10.07 4.41
CA SER A 623 9.65 -10.65 5.43
C SER A 623 9.38 -12.14 5.62
N ILE A 624 8.10 -12.54 5.59
CA ILE A 624 7.69 -13.95 5.76
C ILE A 624 8.20 -14.79 4.59
N LEU A 625 7.93 -14.34 3.36
CA LEU A 625 8.39 -15.02 2.15
C LEU A 625 9.92 -15.09 2.09
N GLY A 626 10.61 -14.00 2.45
CA GLY A 626 12.05 -13.95 2.42
C GLY A 626 12.72 -14.85 3.46
N GLU A 627 12.06 -15.05 4.61
CA GLU A 627 12.54 -15.96 5.66
C GLU A 627 12.33 -17.43 5.28
N GLN A 628 11.20 -17.78 4.66
CA GLN A 628 10.81 -19.17 4.42
C GLN A 628 11.41 -19.81 3.16
N LEU A 629 11.71 -19.02 2.11
CA LEU A 629 12.11 -19.58 0.82
C LEU A 629 13.45 -20.33 0.89
N ALA A 630 14.48 -19.75 1.52
CA ALA A 630 15.80 -20.40 1.63
C ALA A 630 15.74 -21.73 2.42
N PRO A 631 15.08 -21.82 3.59
CA PRO A 631 14.88 -23.09 4.30
C PRO A 631 14.20 -24.18 3.45
N ILE A 632 13.19 -23.82 2.66
CA ILE A 632 12.50 -24.78 1.77
C ILE A 632 13.47 -25.35 0.73
N LEU A 633 14.30 -24.50 0.12
CA LEU A 633 15.29 -24.93 -0.87
C LEU A 633 16.33 -25.88 -0.25
N VAL A 634 16.75 -25.63 0.98
CA VAL A 634 17.68 -26.50 1.72
C VAL A 634 17.04 -27.84 2.11
N GLN A 635 15.74 -27.83 2.44
CA GLN A 635 15.01 -29.06 2.73
C GLN A 635 14.87 -29.94 1.48
N VAL A 636 14.72 -29.33 0.29
CA VAL A 636 14.65 -30.05 -0.99
C VAL A 636 16.01 -30.58 -1.40
N ASP A 637 17.08 -29.78 -1.27
CA ASP A 637 18.45 -30.18 -1.63
C ASP A 637 19.43 -29.97 -0.45
N PRO A 638 19.70 -31.02 0.34
CA PRO A 638 20.69 -30.97 1.42
C PRO A 638 22.13 -30.72 0.94
N THR A 639 22.42 -30.89 -0.35
CA THR A 639 23.76 -30.63 -0.91
C THR A 639 24.03 -29.15 -1.13
N MET A 640 23.02 -28.28 -0.96
CA MET A 640 23.06 -26.82 -1.11
C MET A 640 23.40 -26.34 -2.53
N GLU A 641 23.35 -27.21 -3.54
CA GLU A 641 23.61 -26.84 -4.93
C GLU A 641 22.50 -25.95 -5.47
N LEU A 642 21.25 -26.29 -5.16
CA LEU A 642 20.08 -25.50 -5.51
C LEU A 642 20.11 -24.13 -4.80
N LEU A 643 20.52 -24.08 -3.52
CA LEU A 643 20.69 -22.81 -2.79
C LEU A 643 21.80 -21.94 -3.42
N LEU A 644 22.92 -22.53 -3.83
CA LEU A 644 23.98 -21.82 -4.54
C LEU A 644 23.47 -21.30 -5.89
N GLY A 645 22.66 -22.09 -6.60
CA GLY A 645 21.98 -21.70 -7.83
C GLY A 645 21.07 -20.49 -7.62
N TYR A 646 20.28 -20.52 -6.56
CA TYR A 646 19.40 -19.43 -6.16
C TYR A 646 20.18 -18.14 -5.81
N LEU A 647 21.22 -18.27 -4.99
CA LEU A 647 22.10 -17.19 -4.55
C LEU A 647 22.83 -16.51 -5.69
N SER A 648 23.19 -17.24 -6.75
CA SER A 648 23.90 -16.67 -7.90
C SER A 648 22.94 -16.10 -8.95
N GLY A 649 21.85 -16.80 -9.29
CA GLY A 649 20.96 -16.45 -10.39
C GLY A 649 19.88 -15.41 -10.06
N THR A 650 19.42 -15.37 -8.81
CA THR A 650 18.26 -14.54 -8.44
C THR A 650 18.69 -13.17 -7.91
N GLN A 651 17.87 -12.14 -8.14
CA GLN A 651 18.00 -10.86 -7.44
C GLN A 651 17.36 -10.97 -6.06
N LEU A 652 18.20 -10.92 -5.02
CA LEU A 652 17.80 -11.20 -3.64
C LEU A 652 17.71 -9.94 -2.79
N GLY A 653 16.71 -9.89 -1.92
CA GLY A 653 16.61 -8.91 -0.86
C GLY A 653 17.47 -9.26 0.37
N PRO A 654 17.54 -8.33 1.34
CA PRO A 654 18.35 -8.52 2.55
C PRO A 654 17.80 -9.65 3.44
N THR A 655 16.48 -9.85 3.47
CA THR A 655 15.82 -10.90 4.25
C THR A 655 16.17 -12.30 3.75
N GLU A 656 16.22 -12.50 2.43
CA GLU A 656 16.56 -13.77 1.80
C GLU A 656 18.05 -14.09 1.98
N LEU A 657 18.91 -13.08 1.82
CA LEU A 657 20.36 -13.23 1.96
C LEU A 657 20.76 -13.57 3.40
N VAL A 658 20.17 -12.90 4.39
CA VAL A 658 20.44 -13.17 5.81
C VAL A 658 19.98 -14.58 6.18
N SER A 659 18.80 -15.01 5.73
CA SER A 659 18.30 -16.38 5.93
C SER A 659 19.22 -17.42 5.28
N ALA A 660 19.69 -17.18 4.05
CA ALA A 660 20.62 -18.06 3.37
C ALA A 660 22.00 -18.13 4.08
N ILE A 661 22.55 -17.00 4.54
CA ILE A 661 23.81 -16.98 5.31
C ILE A 661 23.66 -17.79 6.60
N LYS A 662 22.54 -17.63 7.30
CA LYS A 662 22.25 -18.40 8.53
C LYS A 662 22.28 -19.91 8.28
N LEU A 663 21.68 -20.37 7.19
CA LEU A 663 21.64 -21.78 6.82
C LEU A 663 23.02 -22.30 6.40
N LEU A 664 23.80 -21.49 5.65
CA LEU A 664 25.16 -21.84 5.27
C LEU A 664 26.08 -21.96 6.49
N LEU A 665 26.02 -21.01 7.43
CA LEU A 665 26.79 -21.06 8.67
C LEU A 665 26.44 -22.31 9.52
N ARG A 666 25.14 -22.65 9.63
CA ARG A 666 24.70 -23.90 10.28
C ARG A 666 25.22 -25.14 9.58
N SER A 667 25.23 -25.15 8.24
CA SER A 667 25.69 -26.31 7.47
C SER A 667 27.19 -26.54 7.53
N LEU A 668 27.96 -25.53 7.97
CA LEU A 668 29.39 -25.62 8.24
C LEU A 668 29.66 -25.93 9.73
N ASP A 669 28.62 -26.25 10.52
CA ASP A 669 28.66 -26.44 11.98
C ASP A 669 29.28 -25.23 12.74
N LEU A 670 29.36 -24.06 12.12
CA LEU A 670 29.85 -22.81 12.74
C LEU A 670 28.81 -22.21 13.72
N LEU A 671 27.55 -22.64 13.61
CA LEU A 671 26.48 -22.29 14.54
C LEU A 671 26.02 -23.57 15.25
N GLU A 672 26.19 -23.63 16.57
CA GLU A 672 25.72 -24.77 17.36
C GLU A 672 24.18 -24.86 17.41
N ASP A 673 23.64 -26.05 17.18
CA ASP A 673 22.24 -26.34 17.46
C ASP A 673 22.03 -26.50 18.98
N PRO A 674 20.98 -25.89 19.58
CA PRO A 674 20.67 -26.05 21.01
C PRO A 674 20.30 -27.50 21.39
N SER A 675 20.10 -28.39 20.42
CA SER A 675 19.83 -29.82 20.61
C SER A 675 21.10 -30.69 20.67
N LYS A 676 22.19 -30.31 20.00
CA LYS A 676 23.47 -31.05 20.02
C LYS A 676 24.27 -30.77 21.31
N SER A 677 24.18 -29.55 21.85
CA SER A 677 24.92 -29.12 23.05
C SER A 677 24.51 -29.85 24.36
N LYS A 678 23.31 -30.44 24.43
CA LYS A 678 22.91 -31.29 25.56
C LYS A 678 23.52 -32.69 25.56
N LEU A 679 24.01 -33.17 24.42
CA LEU A 679 24.42 -34.57 24.27
C LEU A 679 25.93 -34.78 24.46
N LEU A 680 26.74 -33.75 24.18
CA LEU A 680 28.19 -33.76 24.43
C LEU A 680 28.54 -33.49 25.91
N ARG A 681 27.79 -32.60 26.59
CA ARG A 681 28.01 -32.25 28.02
C ARG A 681 27.73 -33.39 29.01
N ILE A 682 27.04 -34.46 28.62
CA ILE A 682 26.80 -35.61 29.51
C ILE A 682 28.03 -36.53 29.59
N LYS A 683 28.94 -36.50 28.60
CA LYS A 683 30.15 -37.34 28.60
C LYS A 683 31.35 -36.73 29.31
N GLU A 684 31.45 -35.40 29.39
CA GLU A 684 32.63 -34.73 29.94
C GLU A 684 32.61 -34.56 31.48
N ASN A 685 31.47 -34.74 32.14
CA ASN A 685 31.36 -34.58 33.59
C ASN A 685 31.91 -35.75 34.44
N MET A 686 32.70 -36.67 33.87
CA MET A 686 33.22 -37.84 34.62
C MET A 686 34.74 -37.89 34.77
N GLU A 687 35.52 -36.94 34.25
CA GLU A 687 36.98 -37.00 34.42
C GLU A 687 37.61 -35.65 34.78
N GLN A 688 38.04 -35.60 36.06
CA GLN A 688 39.25 -34.95 36.59
C GLN A 688 39.20 -33.48 37.03
N GLU A 689 39.22 -33.32 38.36
CA GLU A 689 39.84 -32.19 39.07
C GLU A 689 41.39 -32.28 38.92
N HIS A 690 42.07 -31.25 38.42
CA HIS A 690 43.31 -30.75 39.05
C HIS A 690 43.75 -29.35 38.59
N ASP A 691 44.64 -28.80 39.43
CA ASP A 691 45.13 -27.43 39.63
C ASP A 691 46.21 -27.00 38.61
N GLY A 692 46.20 -25.75 38.11
CA GLY A 692 47.25 -25.25 37.21
C GLY A 692 46.95 -23.96 36.43
N ASN A 693 46.88 -22.81 37.10
CA ASN A 693 46.47 -21.49 36.57
C ASN A 693 47.44 -20.81 35.57
N ASN A 694 48.19 -21.56 34.77
CA ASN A 694 49.06 -21.07 33.68
C ASN A 694 49.12 -22.00 32.47
N ASP A 695 48.71 -23.27 32.62
CA ASP A 695 48.50 -24.17 31.48
C ASP A 695 47.15 -23.89 30.82
N ASP A 696 46.19 -23.30 31.55
CA ASP A 696 44.86 -22.93 31.04
C ASP A 696 44.94 -21.92 29.89
N VAL A 697 45.78 -20.88 29.98
CA VAL A 697 45.92 -19.86 28.92
C VAL A 697 46.60 -20.43 27.66
N ASN A 698 47.57 -21.33 27.80
CA ASN A 698 48.19 -21.99 26.66
C ASN A 698 47.25 -23.05 26.04
N MET A 699 46.52 -23.80 26.86
CA MET A 699 45.54 -24.79 26.40
C MET A 699 44.32 -24.12 25.75
N GLU A 700 43.95 -22.92 26.20
CA GLU A 700 42.94 -22.05 25.58
C GLU A 700 43.43 -21.43 24.26
N LEU A 701 44.70 -21.01 24.18
CA LEU A 701 45.30 -20.53 22.94
C LEU A 701 45.40 -21.66 21.91
N ASP A 702 45.83 -22.85 22.34
CA ASP A 702 45.90 -24.06 21.52
C ASP A 702 44.49 -24.47 21.02
N ARG A 703 43.45 -24.32 21.86
CA ARG A 703 42.05 -24.59 21.48
C ARG A 703 41.48 -23.55 20.51
N ALA A 704 41.78 -22.28 20.71
CA ALA A 704 41.41 -21.22 19.77
C ALA A 704 42.14 -21.41 18.43
N GLU A 705 43.40 -21.82 18.46
CA GLU A 705 44.18 -22.16 17.28
C GLU A 705 43.62 -23.42 16.58
N GLU A 706 43.16 -24.43 17.34
CA GLU A 706 42.47 -25.62 16.81
C GLU A 706 41.10 -25.27 16.19
N GLU A 707 40.30 -24.40 16.81
CA GLU A 707 39.03 -23.90 16.26
C GLU A 707 39.25 -23.06 14.99
N LEU A 708 40.29 -22.22 14.98
CA LEU A 708 40.73 -21.46 13.80
C LEU A 708 41.17 -22.41 12.69
N GLN A 709 41.91 -23.48 13.01
CA GLN A 709 42.41 -24.46 12.05
C GLN A 709 41.29 -25.36 11.48
N ILE A 710 40.28 -25.71 12.29
CA ILE A 710 39.06 -26.40 11.83
C ILE A 710 38.27 -25.49 10.87
N THR A 711 38.12 -24.22 11.22
CA THR A 711 37.41 -23.23 10.38
C THR A 711 38.18 -22.97 9.08
N GLU A 712 39.51 -22.88 9.15
CA GLU A 712 40.42 -22.77 8.01
C GLU A 712 40.26 -23.97 7.07
N TYR A 713 40.26 -25.21 7.59
CA TYR A 713 40.03 -26.42 6.78
C TYR A 713 38.71 -26.38 5.99
N TYR A 714 37.65 -25.81 6.55
CA TYR A 714 36.36 -25.66 5.85
C TYR A 714 36.33 -24.52 4.83
N LEU A 715 37.12 -23.46 5.04
CA LEU A 715 37.21 -22.29 4.15
C LEU A 715 38.30 -22.43 3.08
N ASP A 716 39.30 -23.29 3.28
CA ASP A 716 40.44 -23.47 2.38
C ASP A 716 40.17 -24.43 1.22
N SER A 717 39.04 -25.15 1.30
CA SER A 717 38.52 -25.86 0.14
C SER A 717 37.79 -24.89 -0.79
N ASP A 718 38.53 -24.24 -1.71
CA ASP A 718 37.98 -23.53 -2.89
C ASP A 718 37.00 -24.39 -3.75
N SER A 719 36.89 -25.68 -3.43
CA SER A 719 35.97 -26.66 -4.01
C SER A 719 34.65 -26.87 -3.25
N SER A 720 34.48 -26.33 -2.03
CA SER A 720 33.24 -26.49 -1.26
C SER A 720 32.17 -25.53 -1.76
N ARG A 721 31.11 -26.08 -2.35
CA ARG A 721 29.92 -25.34 -2.82
C ARG A 721 29.33 -24.39 -1.77
N ARG A 722 29.50 -24.71 -0.47
CA ARG A 722 29.01 -23.92 0.67
C ARG A 722 29.83 -22.65 0.90
N ALA A 723 31.16 -22.75 0.88
CA ALA A 723 32.06 -21.59 1.01
C ALA A 723 31.83 -20.61 -0.15
N ARG A 724 31.75 -21.11 -1.38
CA ARG A 724 31.38 -20.31 -2.55
C ARG A 724 30.01 -19.63 -2.41
N GLY A 725 29.03 -20.34 -1.85
CA GLY A 725 27.70 -19.78 -1.57
C GLY A 725 27.76 -18.62 -0.57
N LEU A 726 28.59 -18.76 0.47
CA LEU A 726 28.80 -17.76 1.50
C LEU A 726 29.46 -16.50 0.94
N SER A 727 30.53 -16.63 0.13
CA SER A 727 31.17 -15.49 -0.54
C SER A 727 30.22 -14.77 -1.50
N VAL A 728 29.40 -15.51 -2.26
CA VAL A 728 28.37 -14.92 -3.15
C VAL A 728 27.32 -14.18 -2.33
N ALA A 729 26.85 -14.76 -1.23
CA ALA A 729 25.86 -14.11 -0.36
C ALA A 729 26.41 -12.82 0.27
N PHE A 730 27.65 -12.82 0.75
CA PHE A 730 28.31 -11.61 1.27
C PHE A 730 28.43 -10.52 0.22
N SER A 731 28.85 -10.87 -1.00
CA SER A 731 28.97 -9.90 -2.10
C SER A 731 27.63 -9.23 -2.42
N LYS A 732 26.52 -9.99 -2.40
CA LYS A 732 25.17 -9.45 -2.63
C LYS A 732 24.66 -8.66 -1.43
N LEU A 733 24.95 -9.09 -0.20
CA LEU A 733 24.48 -8.42 1.02
C LEU A 733 25.07 -7.01 1.18
N VAL A 734 26.31 -6.80 0.76
CA VAL A 734 26.95 -5.47 0.78
C VAL A 734 26.29 -4.50 -0.21
N VAL A 735 25.85 -4.99 -1.37
CA VAL A 735 25.13 -4.19 -2.37
C VAL A 735 23.76 -3.74 -1.84
N CYS A 736 23.15 -4.48 -0.90
CA CYS A 736 21.89 -4.09 -0.27
C CYS A 736 22.05 -2.84 0.63
N PRO A 737 20.98 -2.04 0.82
CA PRO A 737 21.03 -0.85 1.66
C PRO A 737 21.22 -1.19 3.15
N ALA A 738 22.15 -0.48 3.81
CA ALA A 738 22.57 -0.75 5.18
C ALA A 738 21.42 -0.83 6.21
N LEU A 739 20.46 0.10 6.14
CA LEU A 739 19.33 0.12 7.07
C LEU A 739 18.48 -1.15 6.98
N ALA A 740 18.21 -1.63 5.76
CA ALA A 740 17.41 -2.83 5.56
C ALA A 740 18.16 -4.08 6.01
N THR A 741 19.47 -4.17 5.74
CA THR A 741 20.29 -5.31 6.20
C THR A 741 20.38 -5.36 7.72
N VAL A 742 20.54 -4.22 8.41
CA VAL A 742 20.59 -4.14 9.87
C VAL A 742 19.25 -4.57 10.49
N GLN A 743 18.12 -4.16 9.89
CA GLN A 743 16.79 -4.58 10.34
C GLN A 743 16.55 -6.08 10.12
N SER A 744 16.96 -6.62 8.97
CA SER A 744 16.85 -8.06 8.67
C SER A 744 17.74 -8.90 9.60
N LEU A 745 19.00 -8.50 9.81
CA LEU A 745 19.91 -9.15 10.76
C LEU A 745 19.31 -9.15 12.17
N ARG A 746 18.85 -7.99 12.67
CA ARG A 746 18.24 -7.90 14.00
C ARG A 746 16.99 -8.77 14.18
N ARG A 747 16.21 -8.99 13.10
CA ARG A 747 15.00 -9.81 13.13
C ARG A 747 15.30 -11.31 13.09
N GLN A 748 16.31 -11.73 12.31
CA GLN A 748 16.58 -13.14 12.03
C GLN A 748 17.75 -13.75 12.81
N PHE A 749 18.73 -12.94 13.24
CA PHE A 749 19.91 -13.40 13.96
C PHE A 749 19.77 -13.13 15.46
N LYS A 750 20.22 -14.08 16.27
CA LYS A 750 20.53 -13.84 17.68
C LYS A 750 21.85 -13.08 17.82
N PRO A 751 22.10 -12.40 18.96
CA PRO A 751 23.39 -11.78 19.23
C PRO A 751 24.56 -12.75 19.09
N GLU A 752 24.40 -13.98 19.59
CA GLU A 752 25.37 -15.08 19.48
C GLU A 752 25.70 -15.44 18.02
N GLU A 753 24.66 -15.63 17.19
CA GLU A 753 24.78 -15.93 15.76
C GLU A 753 25.49 -14.78 15.01
N THR A 754 25.30 -13.52 15.48
CA THR A 754 25.94 -12.34 14.89
C THR A 754 27.43 -12.26 15.21
N ILE A 755 27.85 -12.71 16.40
CA ILE A 755 29.26 -12.77 16.81
C ILE A 755 29.98 -13.89 16.06
N CYS A 756 29.34 -15.05 15.88
CA CYS A 756 29.87 -16.10 15.01
C CYS A 756 30.13 -15.55 13.60
N LEU A 757 29.17 -14.83 13.03
CA LEU A 757 29.36 -14.17 11.73
C LEU A 757 30.51 -13.15 11.76
N MET A 758 30.71 -12.41 12.85
CA MET A 758 31.87 -11.52 13.01
C MET A 758 33.20 -12.29 13.04
N ASN A 759 33.26 -13.46 13.68
CA ASN A 759 34.46 -14.29 13.72
C ASN A 759 34.80 -14.87 12.34
N VAL A 760 33.80 -15.27 11.56
CA VAL A 760 34.00 -15.68 10.16
C VAL A 760 34.60 -14.53 9.35
N LEU A 761 34.08 -13.31 9.52
CA LEU A 761 34.62 -12.12 8.84
C LEU A 761 36.03 -11.74 9.33
N ARG A 762 36.37 -11.98 10.60
CA ARG A 762 37.74 -11.79 11.13
C ARG A 762 38.71 -12.79 10.51
N MET A 763 38.29 -14.05 10.35
CA MET A 763 39.11 -15.07 9.68
C MET A 763 39.42 -14.66 8.24
N GLU A 764 38.41 -14.23 7.47
CA GLU A 764 38.60 -13.73 6.10
C GLU A 764 39.58 -12.55 6.06
N LEU A 765 39.53 -11.64 7.04
CA LEU A 765 40.46 -10.51 7.13
C LEU A 765 41.92 -10.95 7.37
N ILE A 766 42.12 -11.97 8.21
CA ILE A 766 43.45 -12.51 8.54
C ILE A 766 43.98 -13.34 7.37
N LYS A 767 43.15 -14.20 6.76
CA LYS A 767 43.48 -15.01 5.58
C LYS A 767 43.91 -14.17 4.40
N ASP A 768 43.22 -13.05 4.14
CA ASP A 768 43.59 -12.09 3.10
C ASP A 768 44.94 -11.37 3.39
N GLY A 769 45.53 -11.58 4.57
CA GLY A 769 46.86 -11.07 4.92
C GLY A 769 46.90 -9.60 5.29
N TRP A 770 45.77 -8.98 5.67
CA TRP A 770 45.72 -7.57 6.06
C TRP A 770 46.32 -7.29 7.43
N THR A 771 46.39 -8.31 8.30
CA THR A 771 46.96 -8.23 9.65
C THR A 771 48.37 -8.83 9.75
N THR A 772 48.84 -9.53 8.72
CA THR A 772 50.15 -10.18 8.70
C THR A 772 51.24 -9.21 8.26
N ARG A 773 52.44 -9.32 8.85
CA ARG A 773 53.57 -8.46 8.48
C ARG A 773 54.20 -8.93 7.18
N TYR A 774 54.55 -7.97 6.30
CA TYR A 774 55.23 -8.27 5.04
C TYR A 774 56.58 -9.00 5.19
N LEU A 775 57.26 -8.89 6.34
CA LEU A 775 58.60 -9.46 6.58
C LEU A 775 58.59 -10.82 7.30
N ASP A 776 57.44 -11.23 7.85
CA ASP A 776 57.32 -12.48 8.64
C ASP A 776 56.93 -13.69 7.76
N ARG A 777 57.03 -13.57 6.43
CA ARG A 777 56.67 -14.65 5.49
C ARG A 777 57.72 -15.75 5.47
N SER A 778 57.29 -16.99 5.68
CA SER A 778 58.15 -18.17 5.59
C SER A 778 58.44 -18.49 4.12
N GLN A 779 59.58 -19.11 3.81
CA GLN A 779 60.00 -19.45 2.43
C GLN A 779 59.06 -20.41 1.67
N VAL A 780 57.98 -20.88 2.31
CA VAL A 780 56.97 -21.77 1.73
C VAL A 780 55.81 -20.98 1.09
N ASP A 781 55.66 -19.70 1.41
CA ASP A 781 54.52 -18.84 1.00
C ASP A 781 54.78 -17.99 -0.26
N GLU A 782 55.90 -18.20 -0.97
CA GLU A 782 56.29 -17.36 -2.13
C GLU A 782 55.57 -17.73 -3.45
N ASP A 783 55.05 -18.96 -3.61
CA ASP A 783 54.60 -19.45 -4.92
C ASP A 783 53.09 -19.27 -5.22
N ASP A 784 52.21 -19.04 -4.23
CA ASP A 784 50.74 -19.05 -4.44
C ASP A 784 49.95 -17.84 -3.89
N VAL A 785 50.59 -16.75 -3.43
CA VAL A 785 49.85 -15.59 -2.90
C VAL A 785 49.39 -14.67 -4.04
N GLU A 786 48.25 -15.00 -4.64
CA GLU A 786 47.47 -14.05 -5.44
C GLU A 786 47.08 -12.87 -4.53
N ALA A 787 47.34 -11.64 -4.98
CA ALA A 787 46.98 -10.46 -4.19
C ALA A 787 45.48 -10.49 -3.90
N PRO A 788 45.04 -10.23 -2.65
CA PRO A 788 43.61 -10.24 -2.32
C PRO A 788 42.88 -9.25 -3.24
N PRO A 789 41.71 -9.61 -3.77
CA PRO A 789 40.99 -8.73 -4.68
C PRO A 789 40.61 -7.43 -3.97
N ASP A 790 40.90 -6.27 -4.60
CA ASP A 790 40.71 -4.90 -4.04
C ASP A 790 39.32 -4.63 -3.40
N GLY A 791 38.31 -5.45 -3.69
CA GLY A 791 36.94 -5.33 -3.16
C GLY A 791 36.66 -6.11 -1.87
N SER A 792 37.50 -7.06 -1.45
CA SER A 792 37.22 -7.93 -0.29
C SER A 792 37.20 -7.15 1.03
N ILE A 793 38.20 -6.30 1.26
CA ILE A 793 38.29 -5.52 2.50
C ILE A 793 37.13 -4.55 2.70
N ARG A 794 36.64 -3.94 1.62
CA ARG A 794 35.45 -3.09 1.68
C ARG A 794 34.22 -3.90 2.07
N LEU A 795 34.07 -5.09 1.48
CA LEU A 795 32.95 -5.98 1.76
C LEU A 795 32.96 -6.43 3.22
N ILE A 796 34.12 -6.86 3.73
CA ILE A 796 34.30 -7.29 5.12
C ILE A 796 33.97 -6.13 6.08
N ALA A 797 34.55 -4.95 5.85
CA ALA A 797 34.31 -3.77 6.69
C ALA A 797 32.83 -3.35 6.72
N ASP A 798 32.17 -3.27 5.56
CA ASP A 798 30.75 -2.91 5.47
C ASP A 798 29.86 -3.93 6.21
N LEU A 799 30.15 -5.24 6.10
CA LEU A 799 29.40 -6.28 6.81
C LEU A 799 29.66 -6.28 8.32
N MET A 800 30.91 -6.13 8.74
CA MET A 800 31.26 -6.02 10.17
C MET A 800 30.54 -4.86 10.85
N CYS A 801 30.54 -3.67 10.23
CA CYS A 801 29.80 -2.52 10.75
C CYS A 801 28.29 -2.79 10.87
N ARG A 802 27.68 -3.43 9.84
CA ARG A 802 26.26 -3.78 9.86
C ARG A 802 25.92 -4.82 10.93
N CYS A 803 26.83 -5.76 11.21
CA CYS A 803 26.68 -6.72 12.30
C CYS A 803 26.66 -6.01 13.66
N ILE A 804 27.63 -5.13 13.92
CA ILE A 804 27.71 -4.33 15.16
C ILE A 804 26.45 -3.49 15.37
N ASP A 805 25.97 -2.80 14.32
CA ASP A 805 24.76 -1.97 14.36
C ASP A 805 23.48 -2.77 14.58
N SER A 806 23.42 -4.02 14.09
CA SER A 806 22.27 -4.91 14.26
C SER A 806 22.06 -5.33 15.70
N VAL A 807 23.13 -5.66 16.43
CA VAL A 807 23.11 -6.02 17.85
C VAL A 807 22.76 -4.80 18.72
N GLY A 808 23.41 -3.66 18.47
CA GLY A 808 23.20 -2.41 19.20
C GLY A 808 23.59 -2.47 20.68
N LEU A 809 23.52 -1.33 21.38
CA LEU A 809 24.01 -1.20 22.77
C LEU A 809 23.33 -2.16 23.76
N GLY A 810 22.03 -2.41 23.59
CA GLY A 810 21.26 -3.30 24.48
C GLY A 810 21.60 -4.78 24.31
N GLY A 811 22.02 -5.20 23.12
CA GLY A 811 22.43 -6.58 22.86
C GLY A 811 23.78 -6.91 23.49
N TRP A 812 24.76 -6.00 23.39
CA TRP A 812 26.09 -6.19 23.95
C TRP A 812 26.10 -6.24 25.49
N MET A 813 25.29 -5.43 26.18
CA MET A 813 25.19 -5.48 27.65
C MET A 813 24.46 -6.72 28.17
N ALA A 814 23.49 -7.24 27.41
CA ALA A 814 22.78 -8.49 27.76
C ALA A 814 23.63 -9.74 27.44
N PHE A 815 24.58 -9.62 26.52
CA PHE A 815 25.47 -10.71 26.13
C PHE A 815 26.49 -11.05 27.23
N ASP A 816 26.99 -10.03 27.95
CA ASP A 816 27.92 -10.18 29.09
C ASP A 816 27.33 -11.08 30.21
N THR A 817 26.01 -11.00 30.44
CA THR A 817 25.31 -11.87 31.41
C THR A 817 24.98 -13.27 30.85
N MET A 818 24.92 -13.44 29.53
CA MET A 818 24.72 -14.72 28.85
C MET A 818 26.01 -15.53 28.74
N LEU A 819 27.15 -14.90 28.47
CA LEU A 819 28.47 -15.52 28.47
C LEU A 819 28.83 -16.12 29.83
N ALA A 820 28.46 -15.45 30.93
CA ALA A 820 28.60 -15.96 32.29
C ALA A 820 27.88 -17.30 32.54
N ASN A 821 26.86 -17.65 31.74
CA ASN A 821 26.15 -18.93 31.80
C ASN A 821 26.75 -20.01 30.87
N TRP A 822 27.64 -19.65 29.94
CA TRP A 822 28.19 -20.56 28.94
C TRP A 822 29.54 -21.20 29.31
N GLY A 823 30.14 -20.80 30.43
CA GLY A 823 31.28 -21.50 31.04
C GLY A 823 32.66 -21.20 30.45
N ASN A 824 32.75 -20.35 29.43
CA ASN A 824 34.03 -19.86 28.90
C ASN A 824 34.27 -18.43 29.41
N GLN A 825 35.39 -18.24 30.09
CA GLN A 825 35.78 -17.02 30.77
C GLN A 825 36.39 -16.00 29.78
N GLN A 826 35.73 -15.73 28.65
CA GLN A 826 36.13 -14.64 27.76
C GLN A 826 35.27 -13.41 28.05
N ASP A 827 35.87 -12.41 28.72
CA ASP A 827 35.22 -11.11 28.89
C ASP A 827 34.96 -10.52 27.49
N SER A 828 33.73 -10.08 27.24
CA SER A 828 33.35 -9.41 25.99
C SER A 828 34.29 -8.22 25.67
N ALA A 829 34.87 -7.62 26.70
CA ALA A 829 35.88 -6.56 26.61
C ALA A 829 37.19 -7.02 25.93
N ASP A 830 37.68 -8.23 26.21
CA ASP A 830 38.94 -8.73 25.66
C ASP A 830 38.80 -9.07 24.17
N PHE A 831 37.65 -9.63 23.79
CA PHE A 831 37.28 -9.84 22.39
C PHE A 831 37.35 -8.54 21.57
N PHE A 832 36.71 -7.47 22.08
CA PHE A 832 36.73 -6.18 21.40
C PHE A 832 38.10 -5.50 21.44
N GLY A 833 38.89 -5.72 22.49
CA GLY A 833 40.27 -5.25 22.57
C GLY A 833 41.16 -5.83 21.47
N GLN A 834 41.11 -7.15 21.27
CA GLN A 834 41.82 -7.84 20.20
C GLN A 834 41.32 -7.40 18.82
N PHE A 835 39.99 -7.37 18.63
CA PHE A 835 39.38 -6.96 17.38
C PHE A 835 39.73 -5.52 16.99
N GLN A 836 39.76 -4.59 17.95
CA GLN A 836 40.18 -3.22 17.71
C GLN A 836 41.65 -3.13 17.32
N ALA A 837 42.52 -3.93 17.94
CA ALA A 837 43.94 -3.99 17.59
C ALA A 837 44.14 -4.48 16.14
N GLU A 838 43.45 -5.55 15.73
CA GLU A 838 43.47 -6.08 14.36
C GLU A 838 43.03 -5.03 13.33
N ILE A 839 41.89 -4.34 13.57
CA ILE A 839 41.40 -3.28 12.67
C ILE A 839 42.39 -2.11 12.61
N SER A 840 43.03 -1.76 13.72
CA SER A 840 43.99 -0.66 13.77
C SER A 840 45.22 -0.97 12.90
N VAL A 841 45.72 -2.21 12.94
CA VAL A 841 46.82 -2.68 12.09
C VAL A 841 46.42 -2.65 10.61
N ALA A 842 45.24 -3.19 10.27
CA ALA A 842 44.75 -3.18 8.89
C ALA A 842 44.59 -1.75 8.35
N LEU A 843 44.07 -0.82 9.17
CA LEU A 843 43.91 0.59 8.81
C LEU A 843 45.25 1.29 8.58
N GLU A 844 46.24 1.04 9.45
CA GLU A 844 47.59 1.58 9.28
C GLU A 844 48.24 1.08 7.98
N GLY A 845 48.08 -0.21 7.67
CA GLY A 845 48.50 -0.81 6.41
C GLY A 845 47.87 -0.15 5.18
N ILE A 846 46.55 0.11 5.21
CA ILE A 846 45.86 0.84 4.13
C ILE A 846 46.38 2.28 3.98
N LEU A 847 46.57 3.00 5.09
CA LEU A 847 47.06 4.38 5.06
C LEU A 847 48.47 4.45 4.48
N GLU A 848 49.33 3.50 4.84
CA GLU A 848 50.65 3.36 4.23
C GLU A 848 50.56 3.01 2.74
N ALA A 849 49.69 2.07 2.36
CA ALA A 849 49.47 1.71 0.96
C ALA A 849 49.02 2.91 0.12
N VAL A 850 48.09 3.74 0.61
CA VAL A 850 47.63 4.96 -0.07
C VAL A 850 48.76 5.99 -0.19
N ARG A 851 49.57 6.15 0.85
CA ARG A 851 50.74 7.05 0.84
C ARG A 851 51.76 6.62 -0.21
N LEU A 852 52.09 5.32 -0.25
CA LEU A 852 53.01 4.74 -1.21
C LEU A 852 52.44 4.79 -2.63
N GLN A 853 51.15 4.48 -2.82
CA GLN A 853 50.47 4.56 -4.11
C GLN A 853 50.52 5.98 -4.66
N GLY A 854 50.26 7.01 -3.84
CA GLY A 854 50.38 8.41 -4.25
C GLY A 854 51.80 8.77 -4.71
N ALA A 855 52.80 8.49 -3.88
CA ALA A 855 54.19 8.79 -4.19
C ALA A 855 54.70 8.03 -5.43
N LEU A 856 54.42 6.73 -5.52
CA LEU A 856 54.84 5.89 -6.63
C LEU A 856 54.09 6.25 -7.92
N ALA A 857 52.79 6.51 -7.88
CA ALA A 857 52.02 6.91 -9.06
C ALA A 857 52.53 8.22 -9.64
N GLU A 858 52.87 9.19 -8.80
CA GLU A 858 53.48 10.46 -9.22
C GLU A 858 54.88 10.26 -9.81
N ALA A 859 55.73 9.49 -9.13
CA ALA A 859 57.07 9.17 -9.61
C ALA A 859 57.05 8.42 -10.95
N VAL A 860 56.16 7.43 -11.10
CA VAL A 860 55.98 6.67 -12.35
C VAL A 860 55.40 7.55 -13.46
N SER A 861 54.42 8.40 -13.15
CA SER A 861 53.84 9.35 -14.11
C SER A 861 54.88 10.35 -14.60
N TYR A 862 55.70 10.88 -13.69
CA TYR A 862 56.84 11.72 -14.02
C TYR A 862 57.86 10.95 -14.87
N ALA A 863 58.29 9.76 -14.46
CA ALA A 863 59.25 8.94 -15.21
C ALA A 863 58.76 8.65 -16.63
N LYS A 864 57.47 8.33 -16.82
CA LYS A 864 56.87 8.10 -18.14
C LYS A 864 56.91 9.36 -19.01
N LYS A 865 56.61 10.54 -18.42
CA LYS A 865 56.67 11.83 -19.12
C LYS A 865 58.10 12.27 -19.40
N ALA A 866 59.03 12.03 -18.47
CA ALA A 866 60.44 12.34 -18.58
C ALA A 866 61.10 11.50 -19.66
N ARG A 867 60.85 10.18 -19.69
CA ARG A 867 61.28 9.29 -20.79
C ARG A 867 60.81 9.80 -22.16
N LYS A 868 59.56 10.28 -22.25
CA LYS A 868 59.01 10.85 -23.48
C LYS A 868 59.68 12.18 -23.85
N ALA A 869 59.94 13.05 -22.88
CA ALA A 869 60.62 14.33 -23.09
C ALA A 869 62.10 14.12 -23.49
N ILE A 870 62.80 13.16 -22.89
CA ILE A 870 64.17 12.73 -23.26
C ILE A 870 64.17 12.21 -24.71
N ALA A 871 63.20 11.37 -25.07
CA ALA A 871 63.08 10.86 -26.44
C ALA A 871 62.76 11.97 -27.47
N ASP A 872 61.97 12.98 -27.09
CA ASP A 872 61.71 14.16 -27.92
C ASP A 872 62.93 15.10 -28.02
N ALA A 873 63.72 15.24 -26.95
CA ALA A 873 64.98 15.99 -26.92
C ALA A 873 66.04 15.32 -27.81
N GLY A 874 66.14 13.99 -27.81
CA GLY A 874 66.99 13.21 -28.72
C GLY A 874 66.63 13.36 -30.21
N LYS A 875 65.43 13.88 -30.53
CA LYS A 875 64.98 14.22 -31.90
C LYS A 875 65.17 15.71 -32.23
N ASN A 876 66.09 16.40 -31.54
CA ASN A 876 66.44 17.81 -31.74
C ASN A 876 65.28 18.81 -31.55
N LYS A 877 64.30 18.47 -30.70
CA LYS A 877 63.26 19.41 -30.26
C LYS A 877 63.66 20.04 -28.93
N VAL A 878 63.41 21.34 -28.78
CA VAL A 878 63.71 22.07 -27.53
C VAL A 878 62.72 21.62 -26.44
N ALA A 879 63.19 20.77 -25.54
CA ALA A 879 62.50 20.37 -24.31
C ALA A 879 63.49 20.47 -23.15
N ALA A 880 63.13 21.19 -22.07
CA ALA A 880 63.92 21.18 -20.85
C ALA A 880 63.75 19.83 -20.14
N VAL A 881 64.86 19.12 -19.94
CA VAL A 881 64.92 17.88 -19.17
C VAL A 881 66.06 18.02 -18.17
N GLN A 882 65.83 17.54 -16.95
CA GLN A 882 66.84 17.52 -15.89
C GLN A 882 67.92 16.47 -16.20
N LEU A 883 69.19 16.84 -16.03
CA LEU A 883 70.35 15.99 -16.29
C LEU A 883 70.88 15.24 -15.05
N THR A 884 70.42 15.60 -13.84
CA THR A 884 70.85 15.00 -12.57
C THR A 884 70.09 13.73 -12.24
N GLU A 885 70.68 12.84 -11.43
CA GLU A 885 70.06 11.59 -10.98
C GLU A 885 68.95 11.79 -9.92
N GLU A 886 68.86 12.97 -9.32
CA GLU A 886 67.82 13.34 -8.34
C GLU A 886 66.50 13.75 -9.00
N LEU A 887 65.37 13.47 -8.32
CA LEU A 887 64.03 13.90 -8.75
C LEU A 887 63.87 15.43 -8.65
N PRO A 888 63.26 16.10 -9.65
CA PRO A 888 62.97 17.52 -9.55
C PRO A 888 61.89 17.79 -8.51
N LEU A 889 62.08 18.84 -7.72
CA LEU A 889 61.07 19.33 -6.77
C LEU A 889 59.68 19.57 -7.41
N GLY A 890 59.63 19.97 -8.69
CA GLY A 890 58.38 20.28 -9.37
C GLY A 890 57.70 19.11 -10.09
N LEU A 891 58.38 17.97 -10.26
CA LEU A 891 57.93 16.82 -11.08
C LEU A 891 57.28 17.23 -12.43
N LYS A 892 57.79 18.31 -13.05
CA LYS A 892 57.31 18.82 -14.34
C LYS A 892 58.30 18.49 -15.45
N THR A 893 57.74 18.12 -16.59
CA THR A 893 58.48 17.94 -17.84
C THR A 893 57.92 18.88 -18.89
N ASP A 894 58.79 19.36 -19.77
CA ASP A 894 58.36 20.24 -20.84
C ASP A 894 57.55 19.46 -21.89
N SER A 895 56.26 19.78 -22.01
CA SER A 895 55.42 19.18 -23.04
C SER A 895 55.74 19.78 -24.42
N LYS A 896 55.63 18.94 -25.45
CA LYS A 896 55.68 19.38 -26.84
C LYS A 896 54.64 20.47 -27.11
N ILE A 897 55.04 21.52 -27.82
CA ILE A 897 54.15 22.63 -28.18
C ILE A 897 53.00 22.06 -29.02
N SER A 898 51.76 22.21 -28.53
CA SER A 898 50.58 21.76 -29.28
C SER A 898 50.53 22.40 -30.67
N VAL A 899 50.13 21.62 -31.67
CA VAL A 899 49.93 22.07 -33.05
C VAL A 899 48.65 22.92 -33.16
N GLU A 900 47.77 22.85 -32.17
CA GLU A 900 46.47 23.52 -32.17
C GLU A 900 46.45 24.72 -31.20
N ARG A 901 45.64 25.72 -31.54
CA ARG A 901 45.38 26.90 -30.70
C ARG A 901 43.89 27.14 -30.60
N VAL A 902 43.46 27.31 -29.36
CA VAL A 902 42.12 27.77 -29.02
C VAL A 902 42.06 29.29 -29.22
N ARG A 903 41.11 29.77 -30.03
CA ARG A 903 40.79 31.20 -30.23
C ARG A 903 39.62 31.63 -29.34
N SER A 904 39.28 32.92 -29.38
CA SER A 904 38.09 33.45 -28.69
C SER A 904 36.84 32.69 -29.14
N GLY A 905 35.98 32.29 -28.20
CA GLY A 905 34.81 31.46 -28.49
C GLY A 905 35.08 29.95 -28.54
N ALA A 906 36.23 29.48 -28.03
CA ALA A 906 36.61 28.07 -27.97
C ALA A 906 36.84 27.37 -29.33
N GLU A 907 36.99 28.13 -30.41
CA GLU A 907 37.32 27.59 -31.74
C GLU A 907 38.77 27.05 -31.78
N ILE A 908 38.96 25.83 -32.30
CA ILE A 908 40.26 25.17 -32.40
C ILE A 908 40.83 25.35 -33.82
N VAL A 909 41.97 26.05 -33.94
CA VAL A 909 42.63 26.36 -35.22
C VAL A 909 44.09 25.91 -35.18
N PRO A 910 44.68 25.40 -36.30
CA PRO A 910 46.10 25.08 -36.34
C PRO A 910 46.99 26.31 -36.04
N ARG A 911 48.05 26.10 -35.26
CA ARG A 911 49.07 27.11 -34.95
C ARG A 911 49.94 27.36 -36.17
N SER A 912 50.13 28.65 -36.47
CA SER A 912 51.10 29.07 -37.48
C SER A 912 52.53 28.70 -37.07
N ARG A 913 53.36 28.32 -38.04
CA ARG A 913 54.80 28.05 -37.86
C ARG A 913 55.53 29.20 -37.16
N ARG A 914 55.15 30.46 -37.43
CA ARG A 914 55.69 31.65 -36.75
C ARG A 914 55.42 31.63 -35.24
N GLN A 915 54.21 31.24 -34.85
CA GLN A 915 53.82 31.18 -33.44
C GLN A 915 54.46 29.99 -32.73
N ILE A 916 54.61 28.85 -33.41
CA ILE A 916 55.38 27.70 -32.91
C ILE A 916 56.84 28.13 -32.64
N GLY A 917 57.47 28.84 -33.58
CA GLY A 917 58.82 29.38 -33.41
C GLY A 917 58.95 30.35 -32.22
N LEU A 918 57.96 31.21 -32.01
CA LEU A 918 57.92 32.10 -30.83
C LEU A 918 57.88 31.31 -29.51
N PHE A 919 57.07 30.26 -29.42
CA PHE A 919 57.03 29.40 -28.23
C PHE A 919 58.31 28.60 -28.03
N VAL A 920 58.95 28.12 -29.11
CA VAL A 920 60.27 27.50 -29.04
C VAL A 920 61.30 28.48 -28.50
N SER A 921 61.28 29.74 -28.95
CA SER A 921 62.17 30.80 -28.46
C SER A 921 61.97 31.08 -26.97
N LYS A 922 60.71 31.12 -26.49
CA LYS A 922 60.40 31.32 -25.07
C LYS A 922 60.81 30.15 -24.17
N LYS A 923 60.89 28.93 -24.72
CA LYS A 923 61.34 27.73 -24.00
C LYS A 923 62.87 27.65 -23.88
N ARG A 924 63.63 28.43 -24.64
CA ARG A 924 65.09 28.50 -24.49
C ARG A 924 65.45 29.29 -23.23
N ARG A 925 66.49 28.82 -22.54
CA ARG A 925 67.05 29.48 -21.36
C ARG A 925 67.99 30.63 -21.73
N SER A 926 68.40 31.39 -20.72
CA SER A 926 69.28 32.55 -20.84
C SER A 926 70.61 32.21 -21.52
N TYR A 927 71.16 31.02 -21.24
CA TYR A 927 72.36 30.50 -21.88
C TYR A 927 72.13 29.12 -22.51
N SER A 928 72.64 28.93 -23.74
CA SER A 928 72.61 27.65 -24.45
C SER A 928 73.70 27.57 -25.51
N VAL A 929 74.26 26.39 -25.70
CA VAL A 929 75.23 26.08 -26.76
C VAL A 929 74.48 25.36 -27.89
N HIS A 930 74.44 25.99 -29.07
CA HIS A 930 73.81 25.47 -30.28
C HIS A 930 74.90 25.15 -31.32
N ARG A 931 75.29 23.89 -31.43
CA ARG A 931 76.28 23.45 -32.42
C ARG A 931 75.58 23.03 -33.71
N ILE A 932 75.97 23.68 -34.81
CA ILE A 932 75.53 23.33 -36.16
C ILE A 932 76.60 22.40 -36.75
N SER A 933 76.20 21.22 -37.21
CA SER A 933 77.09 20.25 -37.87
C SER A 933 77.17 20.49 -39.37
N GLU A 934 78.22 20.00 -40.02
CA GLU A 934 78.38 20.08 -41.48
C GLU A 934 77.24 19.37 -42.23
N GLU A 935 76.76 18.24 -41.68
CA GLU A 935 75.58 17.53 -42.19
C GLU A 935 74.29 18.37 -42.12
N SER A 936 74.16 19.25 -41.13
CA SER A 936 73.02 20.16 -41.01
C SER A 936 73.06 21.25 -42.09
N MET A 937 74.25 21.71 -42.47
CA MET A 937 74.42 22.65 -43.59
C MET A 937 74.11 22.01 -44.95
N LEU A 938 74.30 20.69 -45.06
CA LEU A 938 73.97 19.89 -46.24
C LEU A 938 72.55 19.27 -46.19
N SER A 939 71.71 19.71 -45.24
CA SER A 939 70.30 19.29 -45.02
C SER A 939 70.06 17.84 -44.57
N GLY A 940 71.10 17.11 -44.12
CA GLY A 940 70.99 15.71 -43.70
C GLY A 940 70.68 15.47 -42.21
N SER A 941 71.02 16.39 -41.31
CA SER A 941 70.96 16.19 -39.85
C SER A 941 70.54 17.46 -39.08
N GLY A 942 70.00 17.31 -37.88
CA GLY A 942 69.58 18.43 -37.02
C GLY A 942 70.70 18.92 -36.07
N PRO A 943 70.57 20.13 -35.49
CA PRO A 943 71.61 20.70 -34.62
C PRO A 943 71.64 20.03 -33.23
N THR A 944 72.81 19.96 -32.61
CA THR A 944 72.94 19.53 -31.20
C THR A 944 72.83 20.74 -30.27
N ILE A 945 71.96 20.61 -29.26
CA ILE A 945 71.59 21.72 -28.36
C ILE A 945 71.81 21.27 -26.92
N VAL A 946 72.59 22.04 -26.17
CA VAL A 946 72.75 21.89 -24.71
C VAL A 946 72.41 23.22 -24.05
N GLN A 947 71.52 23.19 -23.06
CA GLN A 947 71.08 24.38 -22.33
C GLN A 947 71.55 24.30 -20.88
N GLU A 948 71.71 25.46 -20.25
CA GLU A 948 72.02 25.55 -18.82
C GLU A 948 70.96 24.80 -17.99
N ALA A 949 71.41 23.96 -17.05
CA ALA A 949 70.55 23.25 -16.12
C ALA A 949 70.02 24.21 -15.04
N VAL A 950 68.81 23.97 -14.55
CA VAL A 950 68.22 24.69 -13.41
C VAL A 950 68.60 23.99 -12.12
#